data_AF-A0A847S6A4-F1
#
_entry.id   AF-A0A847S6A4-F1
#
_cell.length_a   1.000
_cell.length_b   1.000
_cell.length_c   1.000
_cell.angle_alpha   90.00
_cell.angle_beta   90.00
_cell.angle_gamma   90.00
#
_symmetry.space_group_name_H-M   'P 1'
#
loop_
_entity.id
_entity.type
_entity.pdbx_description
1 polymer ?
#
loop_
_entity_poly.entity_id
_entity_poly.type
_entity_poly.pdbx_seq_one_letter_code
_entity_poly.pdbx_strand_id
1 'polypeptide(L)'
;MAIINFDFIRTGMGIVALALSTCANAQKYTTILPDIAVNVHSTGDGRGDVHLEIKANASGQETVRSLFKFGLGILPDNARISNLHLRLYVQRKTDLLSASHQTVTLLQSYTPYWEIGTASWNNPVFDLTKKIGMFPIVSSTDIVNIKLAIPARSEGVTDFLKTADTSLSLAARSPQQSQDNFFYSDKAQSLGVQYSKKPKLIVQYAMNIYPKLSDWSQLRNNGQHTGYTGWMSNAFTTAVAIDTLYRPARGYIAGADPVGAMLIYNANPIVFVRDSTSDEPIRVVQLNGAGNTLWSVPMREMNKFCPLIDTKGRMYCITANRLIIFDLNNTGNKLLDVPLSSLLGDDVGGVINTPTLGYDGMLYLPASAAVVALTPFPQLKTLWRYPIDKDNEIAGPVSLNSSERNAFFIKVNKNYGQLIALDNSDGTSLDSSSQNHLSTYVYDEYTNYIPAPVIADDSSVLVLNGFDNSNTLFCFKWAADKGRLSLWDNITSGKTVNTGISQPVADTRGNAYFVFNNYLLHYRPADRSRFYEASGQKLDNASLLVVNDSLQVFALDAVNNLVAGFSTGNQYMRNTFVTTPASGASLNFRKNIVLAPDGTLYSANNNWLIAVKTTKVNTDTLDLTAIKNNTLYRANNQVNVSGTVMNTVNAVISSGGGIGFQNGFTVEPGAKLSFQPGFK
;
A
#
# COMPACT_ATOMS: atom_id res chain seq x y z
N MET A 1 -51.80 -4.12 30.75
CA MET A 1 -50.59 -4.81 30.27
C MET A 1 -50.34 -4.36 28.83
N ALA A 2 -49.39 -3.45 28.64
CA ALA A 2 -49.01 -3.00 27.30
C ALA A 2 -47.89 -3.92 26.80
N ILE A 3 -48.14 -4.63 25.70
CA ILE A 3 -47.14 -5.40 24.97
C ILE A 3 -46.29 -4.38 24.23
N ILE A 4 -45.11 -4.06 24.77
CA ILE A 4 -44.11 -3.24 24.09
C ILE A 4 -43.54 -4.10 22.96
N ASN A 5 -43.76 -3.62 21.73
CA ASN A 5 -43.41 -4.30 20.50
C ASN A 5 -41.87 -4.31 20.31
N PHE A 6 -41.24 -5.46 20.52
CA PHE A 6 -39.78 -5.65 20.49
C PHE A 6 -39.16 -5.56 19.08
N ASP A 7 -39.96 -5.48 18.02
CA ASP A 7 -39.47 -5.45 16.63
C ASP A 7 -38.82 -4.11 16.24
N PHE A 8 -39.17 -3.01 16.90
CA PHE A 8 -38.54 -1.70 16.64
C PHE A 8 -37.10 -1.63 17.17
N ILE A 9 -36.78 -2.36 18.25
CA ILE A 9 -35.44 -2.39 18.84
C ILE A 9 -34.50 -3.31 18.04
N ARG A 10 -35.00 -4.40 17.44
CA ARG A 10 -34.21 -5.25 16.54
C ARG A 10 -33.89 -4.58 15.20
N THR A 11 -34.82 -3.82 14.63
CA THR A 11 -34.60 -3.10 13.37
C THR A 11 -33.68 -1.89 13.59
N GLY A 12 -33.83 -1.18 14.73
CA GLY A 12 -32.94 -0.09 15.13
C GLY A 12 -31.51 -0.54 15.47
N MET A 13 -31.34 -1.66 16.19
CA MET A 13 -30.00 -2.23 16.46
C MET A 13 -29.38 -2.88 15.22
N GLY A 14 -30.18 -3.42 14.29
CA GLY A 14 -29.72 -3.90 13.00
C GLY A 14 -29.14 -2.77 12.14
N ILE A 15 -29.78 -1.60 12.11
CA ILE A 15 -29.30 -0.43 11.35
C ILE A 15 -28.07 0.21 11.99
N VAL A 16 -27.96 0.24 13.32
CA VAL A 16 -26.75 0.74 14.00
C VAL A 16 -25.58 -0.25 13.88
N ALA A 17 -25.81 -1.57 13.94
CA ALA A 17 -24.78 -2.58 13.70
C ALA A 17 -24.39 -2.70 12.20
N LEU A 18 -25.30 -2.45 11.27
CA LEU A 18 -25.02 -2.42 9.82
C LEU A 18 -24.31 -1.13 9.40
N ALA A 19 -24.59 0.02 10.03
CA ALA A 19 -23.82 1.24 9.84
C ALA A 19 -22.43 1.19 10.51
N LEU A 20 -22.28 0.39 11.57
CA LEU A 20 -20.99 0.14 12.22
C LEU A 20 -20.15 -0.94 11.52
N SER A 21 -20.73 -1.79 10.66
CA SER A 21 -19.98 -2.80 9.90
C SER A 21 -19.51 -2.33 8.51
N THR A 22 -19.96 -1.18 8.03
CA THR A 22 -19.43 -0.53 6.80
C THR A 22 -18.29 0.47 7.05
N CYS A 23 -17.84 0.61 8.30
CA CYS A 23 -16.80 1.56 8.68
C CYS A 23 -15.72 0.88 9.52
N ALA A 24 -15.08 -0.18 9.01
CA ALA A 24 -13.69 -0.41 9.37
C ALA A 24 -12.86 0.71 8.72
N ASN A 25 -12.94 1.92 9.27
CA ASN A 25 -12.00 3.01 8.99
C ASN A 25 -10.65 2.56 9.55
N ALA A 26 -9.97 1.66 8.84
CA ALA A 26 -8.63 1.22 9.18
C ALA A 26 -7.78 2.46 9.34
N GLN A 27 -7.34 2.71 10.58
CA GLN A 27 -6.49 3.86 10.88
C GLN A 27 -5.17 3.67 10.15
N LYS A 28 -4.87 4.60 9.24
CA LYS A 28 -3.62 4.65 8.50
C LYS A 28 -2.66 5.60 9.18
N TYR A 29 -1.38 5.38 8.95
CA TYR A 29 -0.29 6.23 9.38
C TYR A 29 0.47 6.70 8.15
N THR A 30 0.80 7.98 8.12
CA THR A 30 1.73 8.55 7.15
C THR A 30 2.70 9.49 7.86
N THR A 31 3.81 9.77 7.20
CA THR A 31 4.86 10.64 7.72
C THR A 31 5.15 11.75 6.73
N ILE A 32 5.01 12.98 7.18
CA ILE A 32 5.19 14.16 6.35
C ILE A 32 6.49 14.85 6.75
N LEU A 33 7.40 15.02 5.78
CA LEU A 33 8.56 15.88 5.95
C LEU A 33 8.13 17.34 5.88
N PRO A 34 8.81 18.24 6.62
CA PRO A 34 8.53 19.66 6.52
C PRO A 34 8.93 20.18 5.14
N ASP A 35 8.09 21.04 4.58
CA ASP A 35 8.44 21.87 3.42
C ASP A 35 9.42 22.98 3.82
N ILE A 36 9.30 23.46 5.06
CA ILE A 36 10.18 24.45 5.67
C ILE A 36 10.53 23.99 7.09
N ALA A 37 11.82 23.98 7.44
CA ALA A 37 12.32 23.70 8.79
C ALA A 37 13.49 24.62 9.12
N VAL A 38 13.22 25.73 9.82
CA VAL A 38 14.19 26.82 9.97
C VAL A 38 14.39 27.23 11.42
N ASN A 39 15.62 27.66 11.72
CA ASN A 39 15.95 28.37 12.95
C ASN A 39 15.80 29.88 12.72
N VAL A 40 15.01 30.55 13.55
CA VAL A 40 14.64 31.98 13.37
C VAL A 40 15.84 32.94 13.45
N HIS A 41 16.97 32.54 14.03
CA HIS A 41 18.16 33.39 14.16
C HIS A 41 19.23 33.21 13.09
N SER A 42 19.08 32.28 12.13
CA SER A 42 20.08 32.04 11.08
C SER A 42 19.89 32.88 9.81
N THR A 43 19.30 34.07 9.89
CA THR A 43 19.25 34.99 8.74
C THR A 43 20.66 35.49 8.42
N GLY A 44 21.37 34.79 7.53
CA GLY A 44 22.58 35.32 6.87
C GLY A 44 23.87 34.52 6.98
N ASP A 45 23.91 33.35 7.63
CA ASP A 45 25.16 32.57 7.80
C ASP A 45 25.30 31.35 6.86
N GLY A 46 24.33 31.13 5.97
CA GLY A 46 24.34 30.01 5.03
C GLY A 46 24.16 28.63 5.68
N ARG A 47 23.80 28.56 6.98
CA ARG A 47 23.58 27.29 7.71
C ARG A 47 22.14 26.78 7.65
N GLY A 48 21.42 27.11 6.58
CA GLY A 48 20.04 26.66 6.36
C GLY A 48 19.86 25.16 6.66
N ASP A 49 18.74 24.82 7.29
CA ASP A 49 18.27 23.45 7.56
C ASP A 49 19.17 22.47 8.33
N VAL A 50 20.39 22.84 8.80
CA VAL A 50 21.38 21.85 9.29
C VAL A 50 21.31 21.55 10.80
N HIS A 51 20.98 22.54 11.64
CA HIS A 51 20.72 22.34 13.08
C HIS A 51 19.55 23.18 13.58
N LEU A 52 18.55 22.51 14.15
CA LEU A 52 17.42 23.16 14.81
C LEU A 52 17.75 23.35 16.28
N GLU A 53 18.23 24.54 16.62
CA GLU A 53 18.50 24.94 18.00
C GLU A 53 17.25 25.56 18.62
N ILE A 54 17.01 25.24 19.89
CA ILE A 54 15.98 25.85 20.70
C ILE A 54 16.60 26.23 22.05
N LYS A 55 16.48 27.50 22.45
CA LYS A 55 17.24 28.07 23.57
C LYS A 55 16.40 29.00 24.45
N ALA A 56 16.62 28.94 25.77
CA ALA A 56 16.09 29.90 26.74
C ALA A 56 17.25 30.63 27.44
N ASN A 57 17.04 31.87 27.84
CA ASN A 57 17.99 32.59 28.69
C ASN A 57 17.89 32.14 30.18
N ALA A 58 18.76 32.71 31.01
CA ALA A 58 18.81 32.45 32.45
C ALA A 58 17.56 32.88 33.22
N SER A 59 16.65 33.64 32.60
CA SER A 59 15.34 34.03 33.16
C SER A 59 14.17 33.19 32.62
N GLY A 60 14.44 32.18 31.78
CA GLY A 60 13.42 31.34 31.16
C GLY A 60 12.67 32.00 30.00
N GLN A 61 13.15 33.14 29.52
CA GLN A 61 12.64 33.75 28.29
C GLN A 61 13.29 33.10 27.08
N GLU A 62 12.49 32.87 26.04
CA GLU A 62 12.90 32.16 24.84
C GLU A 62 13.83 33.03 24.00
N THR A 63 15.02 32.52 23.67
CA THR A 63 16.02 33.22 22.87
C THR A 63 16.21 32.63 21.48
N VAL A 64 15.87 31.35 21.25
CA VAL A 64 15.94 30.71 19.92
C VAL A 64 14.73 29.79 19.72
N ARG A 65 14.23 29.69 18.48
CA ARG A 65 13.04 28.92 18.09
C ARG A 65 13.27 28.17 16.79
N SER A 66 12.52 27.09 16.61
CA SER A 66 12.45 26.35 15.34
C SER A 66 11.03 26.41 14.76
N LEU A 67 10.91 26.78 13.48
CA LEU A 67 9.65 26.87 12.75
C LEU A 67 9.54 25.73 11.74
N PHE A 68 8.34 25.18 11.60
CA PHE A 68 8.04 24.10 10.67
C PHE A 68 6.80 24.43 9.84
N LYS A 69 6.84 24.13 8.54
CA LYS A 69 5.67 24.08 7.66
C LYS A 69 5.51 22.68 7.10
N PHE A 70 4.34 22.06 7.27
CA PHE A 70 4.01 20.75 6.71
C PHE A 70 2.84 20.88 5.74
N GLY A 71 3.05 20.59 4.45
CA GLY A 71 1.98 20.50 3.47
C GLY A 71 1.16 19.22 3.65
N LEU A 72 -0.13 19.35 3.97
CA LEU A 72 -1.03 18.20 4.13
C LEU A 72 -1.70 17.77 2.81
N GLY A 73 -1.44 18.46 1.70
CA GLY A 73 -1.98 18.12 0.37
C GLY A 73 -1.53 16.76 -0.19
N ILE A 74 -0.55 16.12 0.45
CA ILE A 74 -0.15 14.74 0.16
C ILE A 74 -1.12 13.69 0.73
N LEU A 75 -1.96 14.06 1.69
CA LEU A 75 -2.96 13.14 2.24
C LEU A 75 -3.97 12.75 1.16
N PRO A 76 -4.48 11.51 1.20
CA PRO A 76 -5.57 11.10 0.33
C PRO A 76 -6.80 12.00 0.49
N ASP A 77 -7.55 12.16 -0.59
CA ASP A 77 -8.78 12.95 -0.54
C ASP A 77 -9.77 12.36 0.47
N ASN A 78 -10.51 13.21 1.19
CA ASN A 78 -11.40 12.83 2.29
C ASN A 78 -10.73 12.16 3.50
N ALA A 79 -9.40 12.22 3.62
CA ALA A 79 -8.73 11.82 4.85
C ALA A 79 -9.27 12.63 6.05
N ARG A 80 -9.58 11.93 7.14
CA ARG A 80 -10.00 12.49 8.42
C ARG A 80 -8.91 12.21 9.44
N ILE A 81 -8.14 13.24 9.79
CA ILE A 81 -7.06 13.13 10.76
C ILE A 81 -7.64 12.85 12.13
N SER A 82 -7.16 11.79 12.78
CA SER A 82 -7.53 11.41 14.15
C SER A 82 -6.45 11.81 15.15
N ASN A 83 -5.18 11.84 14.73
CA ASN A 83 -4.05 12.15 15.60
C ASN A 83 -2.90 12.79 14.81
N LEU A 84 -2.16 13.67 15.46
CA LEU A 84 -0.97 14.31 14.93
C LEU A 84 0.15 14.23 15.97
N HIS A 85 1.32 13.77 15.55
CA HIS A 85 2.52 13.77 16.38
C HIS A 85 3.65 14.48 15.65
N LEU A 86 4.25 15.49 16.28
CA LEU A 86 5.51 16.03 15.83
C LEU A 86 6.64 15.17 16.41
N ARG A 87 7.39 14.48 15.54
CA ARG A 87 8.60 13.75 15.93
C ARG A 87 9.83 14.62 15.70
N LEU A 88 10.61 14.83 16.76
CA LEU A 88 11.89 15.53 16.75
C LEU A 88 12.99 14.59 17.28
N TYR A 89 14.22 14.75 16.78
CA TYR A 89 15.36 13.91 17.17
C TYR A 89 16.36 14.73 17.97
N VAL A 90 16.59 14.33 19.22
CA VAL A 90 17.40 15.09 20.18
C VAL A 90 18.86 14.71 20.05
N GLN A 91 19.73 15.72 19.96
CA GLN A 91 21.16 15.53 20.14
C GLN A 91 21.43 15.36 21.64
N ARG A 92 21.87 14.15 22.04
CA ARG A 92 22.17 13.84 23.45
C ARG A 92 23.12 14.87 24.03
N LYS A 93 22.74 15.48 25.14
CA LYS A 93 23.62 16.29 25.99
C LYS A 93 24.29 15.42 27.03
N THR A 94 25.55 15.74 27.33
CA THR A 94 26.32 15.12 28.42
C THR A 94 25.92 15.62 29.80
N ASP A 95 25.30 16.80 29.92
CA ASP A 95 25.09 17.50 31.20
C ASP A 95 23.63 17.93 31.44
N LEU A 96 22.69 16.98 31.59
CA LEU A 96 21.32 17.28 32.02
C LEU A 96 20.93 16.44 33.24
N LEU A 97 21.03 17.05 34.43
CA LEU A 97 20.53 16.49 35.69
C LEU A 97 19.05 16.83 35.97
N SER A 98 18.40 17.67 35.15
CA SER A 98 17.01 18.10 35.34
C SER A 98 16.16 17.98 34.08
N ALA A 99 14.93 17.49 34.23
CA ALA A 99 13.95 17.33 33.16
C ALA A 99 13.48 18.71 32.63
N SER A 100 13.40 18.88 31.30
CA SER A 100 12.73 20.02 30.65
C SER A 100 11.41 19.62 30.02
N HIS A 101 10.60 20.60 29.61
CA HIS A 101 9.44 20.39 28.75
C HIS A 101 9.61 21.10 27.42
N GLN A 102 9.61 20.35 26.33
CA GLN A 102 9.54 20.91 24.98
C GLN A 102 8.09 21.24 24.66
N THR A 103 7.82 22.50 24.29
CA THR A 103 6.46 22.93 23.91
C THR A 103 6.35 23.22 22.42
N VAL A 104 5.15 23.01 21.88
CA VAL A 104 4.79 23.29 20.49
C VAL A 104 3.58 24.19 20.45
N THR A 105 3.67 25.24 19.63
CA THR A 105 2.60 26.21 19.39
C THR A 105 2.15 26.12 17.93
N LEU A 106 0.84 26.21 17.71
CA LEU A 106 0.27 26.37 16.37
C LEU A 106 0.51 27.79 15.89
N LEU A 107 0.95 27.96 14.65
CA LEU A 107 1.10 29.27 14.03
C LEU A 107 -0.07 29.50 13.07
N GLN A 108 -0.85 30.56 13.27
CA GLN A 108 -1.90 30.94 12.33
C GLN A 108 -1.35 32.01 11.37
N SER A 109 -1.14 31.64 10.11
CA SER A 109 -0.62 32.56 9.09
C SER A 109 -1.74 33.43 8.51
N TYR A 110 -1.55 34.76 8.45
CA TYR A 110 -2.44 35.69 7.72
C TYR A 110 -2.25 35.63 6.20
N THR A 111 -1.15 35.06 5.71
CA THR A 111 -0.93 34.76 4.29
C THR A 111 -0.77 33.24 4.08
N PRO A 112 -1.35 32.64 3.03
CA PRO A 112 -1.15 31.23 2.74
C PRO A 112 0.33 30.93 2.37
N TYR A 113 0.98 31.87 1.70
CA TYR A 113 2.37 31.71 1.23
C TYR A 113 3.34 32.42 2.17
N TRP A 114 4.09 31.65 2.96
CA TRP A 114 5.31 32.13 3.61
C TRP A 114 6.46 31.22 3.20
N GLU A 115 7.59 31.85 2.85
CA GLU A 115 8.82 31.22 2.42
C GLU A 115 9.87 31.29 3.53
N ILE A 116 10.96 30.52 3.40
CA ILE A 116 12.11 30.49 4.33
C ILE A 116 12.58 31.92 4.67
N GLY A 117 12.67 32.83 3.70
CA GLY A 117 13.12 34.21 3.91
C GLY A 117 12.14 35.09 4.71
N THR A 118 10.87 34.70 4.80
CA THR A 118 9.82 35.42 5.55
C THR A 118 9.53 34.81 6.92
N ALA A 119 10.17 33.68 7.23
CA ALA A 119 9.98 32.89 8.43
C ALA A 119 10.66 33.51 9.66
N SER A 120 10.24 34.72 10.04
CA SER A 120 10.72 35.38 11.26
C SER A 120 9.64 35.40 12.34
N TRP A 121 10.07 35.36 13.61
CA TRP A 121 9.15 35.42 14.75
C TRP A 121 8.43 36.76 14.87
N ASN A 122 9.09 37.84 14.46
CA ASN A 122 8.53 39.19 14.47
C ASN A 122 7.69 39.48 13.22
N ASN A 123 7.44 38.48 12.38
CA ASN A 123 6.56 38.63 11.25
C ASN A 123 5.13 38.81 11.78
N PRO A 124 4.45 39.94 11.50
CA PRO A 124 3.06 40.18 11.90
C PRO A 124 2.06 39.16 11.34
N VAL A 125 2.53 38.23 10.49
CA VAL A 125 1.75 37.17 9.84
C VAL A 125 1.27 36.07 10.82
N PHE A 126 1.80 35.94 12.05
CA PHE A 126 1.44 34.83 12.96
C PHE A 126 0.70 35.25 14.25
N ASP A 127 -0.50 34.70 14.48
CA ASP A 127 -1.13 34.70 15.82
C ASP A 127 -0.64 33.49 16.66
N LEU A 128 -0.32 33.74 17.93
CA LEU A 128 0.41 32.83 18.83
C LEU A 128 -0.43 32.32 20.00
N THR A 129 -1.72 32.14 19.78
CA THR A 129 -2.69 32.08 20.88
C THR A 129 -2.83 30.72 21.57
N LYS A 130 -2.19 29.63 21.09
CA LYS A 130 -2.38 28.30 21.73
C LYS A 130 -1.18 27.36 21.69
N LYS A 131 -0.69 26.99 22.88
CA LYS A 131 0.14 25.78 23.07
C LYS A 131 -0.72 24.56 22.72
N ILE A 132 -0.24 23.73 21.80
CA ILE A 132 -0.97 22.55 21.32
C ILE A 132 -0.26 21.24 21.64
N GLY A 133 0.99 21.27 22.10
CA GLY A 133 1.72 20.06 22.47
C GLY A 133 2.81 20.34 23.49
N MET A 134 3.10 19.33 24.31
CA MET A 134 4.18 19.36 25.29
C MET A 134 4.75 17.96 25.49
N PHE A 135 6.06 17.84 25.67
CA PHE A 135 6.73 16.57 25.95
C PHE A 135 7.91 16.76 26.91
N PRO A 136 8.07 15.91 27.94
CA PRO A 136 9.20 15.99 28.86
C PRO A 136 10.48 15.44 28.20
N ILE A 137 11.58 16.19 28.29
CA ILE A 137 12.92 15.78 27.82
C ILE A 137 13.78 15.51 29.05
N VAL A 138 14.39 14.32 29.07
CA VAL A 138 15.37 13.89 30.08
C VAL A 138 16.68 13.49 29.40
N SER A 139 17.72 13.23 30.17
CA SER A 139 19.06 12.89 29.63
C SER A 139 19.08 11.65 28.73
N SER A 140 18.14 10.72 28.91
CA SER A 140 18.00 9.53 28.07
C SER A 140 17.15 9.74 26.80
N THR A 141 16.53 10.91 26.62
CA THR A 141 15.66 11.18 25.47
C THR A 141 16.48 11.38 24.20
N ASP A 142 16.24 10.55 23.20
CA ASP A 142 16.80 10.62 21.85
C ASP A 142 15.75 10.97 20.78
N ILE A 143 14.48 10.63 21.05
CA ILE A 143 13.33 10.93 20.20
C ILE A 143 12.23 11.57 21.05
N VAL A 144 11.67 12.66 20.54
CA VAL A 144 10.56 13.40 21.15
C VAL A 144 9.35 13.24 20.23
N ASN A 145 8.31 12.54 20.70
CA ASN A 145 7.05 12.38 19.97
C ASN A 145 5.96 13.22 20.66
N ILE A 146 5.77 14.44 20.17
CA ILE A 146 4.83 15.41 20.77
C ILE A 146 3.45 15.20 20.17
N LYS A 147 2.52 14.65 20.95
CA LYS A 147 1.10 14.60 20.57
C LYS A 147 0.54 16.02 20.51
N LEU A 148 -0.01 16.38 19.36
CA LEU A 148 -0.63 17.69 19.13
C LEU A 148 -2.14 17.60 19.45
N ALA A 149 -2.64 18.56 20.21
CA ALA A 149 -4.04 18.71 20.53
C ALA A 149 -4.80 19.21 19.29
N ILE A 150 -5.58 18.31 18.69
CA ILE A 150 -6.53 18.64 17.62
C ILE A 150 -7.82 19.12 18.30
N PRO A 151 -8.41 20.27 17.89
CA PRO A 151 -9.74 20.66 18.34
C PRO A 151 -10.74 19.55 18.04
N ALA A 152 -11.44 19.07 19.07
CA ALA A 152 -12.43 18.02 18.94
C ALA A 152 -13.69 18.55 18.22
N ARG A 153 -13.68 18.61 16.88
CA ARG A 153 -14.91 18.71 16.07
C ARG A 153 -14.78 17.87 14.79
N SER A 154 -15.90 17.24 14.45
CA SER A 154 -16.08 16.03 13.63
C SER A 154 -16.16 16.26 12.11
N GLU A 155 -15.63 17.37 11.60
CA GLU A 155 -15.66 17.73 10.18
C GLU A 155 -14.22 17.73 9.63
N GLY A 156 -14.03 17.70 8.31
CA GLY A 156 -12.79 17.27 7.65
C GLY A 156 -11.51 18.04 8.04
N VAL A 157 -10.34 17.58 7.57
CA VAL A 157 -9.04 18.28 7.75
C VAL A 157 -9.10 19.74 7.30
N THR A 158 -9.99 20.03 6.35
CA THR A 158 -10.33 21.35 5.82
C THR A 158 -10.88 22.33 6.87
N ASP A 159 -11.51 21.87 7.95
CA ASP A 159 -12.15 22.75 8.94
C ASP A 159 -11.23 23.14 10.10
N PHE A 160 -10.21 22.31 10.37
CA PHE A 160 -9.11 22.65 11.28
C PHE A 160 -8.12 23.63 10.62
N LEU A 161 -7.87 23.45 9.33
CA LEU A 161 -7.06 24.33 8.50
C LEU A 161 -7.97 25.30 7.75
N LYS A 162 -8.58 26.27 8.45
CA LYS A 162 -9.42 27.32 7.84
C LYS A 162 -8.65 28.26 6.88
N THR A 163 -7.38 27.98 6.61
CA THR A 163 -6.57 28.72 5.65
C THR A 163 -6.63 28.02 4.31
N ALA A 164 -6.66 28.79 3.22
CA ALA A 164 -6.71 28.30 1.84
C ALA A 164 -5.51 27.40 1.43
N ASP A 165 -4.55 27.12 2.33
CA ASP A 165 -3.23 26.59 2.01
C ASP A 165 -3.00 25.10 2.36
N THR A 166 -3.96 24.40 2.98
CA THR A 166 -3.82 22.97 3.33
C THR A 166 -2.52 22.62 4.08
N SER A 167 -1.92 23.58 4.80
CA SER A 167 -0.62 23.44 5.46
C SER A 167 -0.72 23.63 6.98
N LEU A 168 0.06 22.85 7.73
CA LEU A 168 0.20 22.97 9.18
C LEU A 168 1.50 23.69 9.53
N SER A 169 1.41 24.86 10.16
CA SER A 169 2.56 25.65 10.60
C SER A 169 2.76 25.54 12.12
N LEU A 170 3.95 25.16 12.56
CA LEU A 170 4.27 24.90 13.98
C LEU A 170 5.53 25.66 14.41
N ALA A 171 5.59 26.06 15.68
CA ALA A 171 6.81 26.51 16.33
C ALA A 171 7.14 25.60 17.52
N ALA A 172 8.35 25.05 17.53
CA ALA A 172 8.93 24.44 18.73
C ALA A 172 9.65 25.53 19.54
N ARG A 173 9.34 25.57 20.84
CA ARG A 173 9.70 26.66 21.76
C ARG A 173 10.52 26.18 22.94
N SER A 174 11.38 27.03 23.48
CA SER A 174 12.35 26.62 24.51
C SER A 174 11.68 26.16 25.81
N PRO A 175 12.33 25.26 26.56
CA PRO A 175 11.86 24.83 27.87
C PRO A 175 12.01 25.92 28.95
N GLN A 176 11.51 25.65 30.16
CA GLN A 176 11.71 26.51 31.34
C GLN A 176 13.23 26.68 31.64
N GLN A 177 13.61 27.92 31.96
CA GLN A 177 14.89 28.44 32.47
C GLN A 177 16.20 27.64 32.18
N SER A 178 17.11 28.27 31.44
CA SER A 178 18.51 27.82 31.23
C SER A 178 18.72 26.44 30.60
N GLN A 179 17.74 25.91 29.86
CA GLN A 179 17.89 24.63 29.16
C GLN A 179 17.82 24.80 27.64
N ASP A 180 18.92 24.43 26.97
CA ASP A 180 18.99 24.40 25.51
C ASP A 180 18.65 22.99 25.01
N ASN A 181 17.83 22.88 23.97
CA ASN A 181 17.57 21.63 23.27
C ASN A 181 18.10 21.77 21.83
N PHE A 182 18.90 20.79 21.41
CA PHE A 182 19.42 20.72 20.06
C PHE A 182 18.75 19.56 19.33
N PHE A 183 18.15 19.84 18.19
CA PHE A 183 17.54 18.83 17.33
C PHE A 183 18.30 18.69 16.02
N TYR A 184 18.41 17.46 15.54
CA TYR A 184 18.98 17.18 14.23
C TYR A 184 18.04 17.66 13.12
N SER A 185 18.59 18.25 12.05
CA SER A 185 17.82 18.57 10.84
C SER A 185 18.52 18.27 9.51
N ASP A 186 19.86 18.23 9.42
CA ASP A 186 20.65 17.24 8.64
C ASP A 186 22.14 17.64 8.47
N LYS A 187 23.02 16.63 8.39
CA LYS A 187 23.94 16.48 7.24
C LYS A 187 24.01 14.99 6.91
N ALA A 188 23.70 14.63 5.68
CA ALA A 188 24.09 13.33 5.13
C ALA A 188 25.61 13.18 5.30
N GLN A 189 26.06 12.29 6.18
CA GLN A 189 27.39 11.73 5.98
C GLN A 189 27.32 10.89 4.72
N SER A 190 28.21 11.18 3.78
CA SER A 190 28.64 10.21 2.78
C SER A 190 29.07 8.97 3.57
N LEU A 191 28.25 7.92 3.50
CA LEU A 191 28.35 6.64 4.23
C LEU A 191 27.84 6.67 5.68
N GLY A 192 26.75 5.92 5.92
CA GLY A 192 26.38 5.42 7.26
C GLY A 192 25.13 6.04 7.91
N VAL A 193 24.00 5.33 7.83
CA VAL A 193 22.90 5.20 8.82
C VAL A 193 22.08 6.45 9.24
N GLN A 194 22.44 7.70 8.91
CA GLN A 194 21.76 8.87 9.51
C GLN A 194 20.68 9.60 8.67
N TYR A 195 20.24 9.04 7.54
CA TYR A 195 19.19 9.66 6.69
C TYR A 195 17.77 9.67 7.31
N SER A 196 17.61 9.20 8.55
CA SER A 196 16.32 8.99 9.22
C SER A 196 15.86 10.15 10.12
N LYS A 197 16.77 11.03 10.56
CA LYS A 197 16.56 11.88 11.75
C LYS A 197 16.14 13.32 11.47
N LYS A 198 15.30 13.53 10.45
CA LYS A 198 14.65 14.83 10.17
C LYS A 198 13.41 15.03 11.01
N PRO A 199 13.09 16.26 11.47
CA PRO A 199 11.77 16.58 11.99
C PRO A 199 10.68 16.09 11.04
N LYS A 200 9.62 15.52 11.58
CA LYS A 200 8.54 14.95 10.77
C LYS A 200 7.21 14.99 11.50
N LEU A 201 6.14 15.14 10.74
CA LEU A 201 4.78 15.06 11.23
C LEU A 201 4.23 13.68 10.96
N ILE A 202 3.98 12.90 12.00
CA ILE A 202 3.28 11.62 11.91
C ILE A 202 1.80 11.90 11.99
N VAL A 203 1.08 11.54 10.92
CA VAL A 203 -0.35 11.76 10.79
C VAL A 203 -1.06 10.41 10.88
N GLN A 204 -1.94 10.28 11.86
CA GLN A 204 -2.88 9.18 11.93
C GLN A 204 -4.21 9.66 11.35
N TYR A 205 -4.76 8.91 10.40
CA TYR A 205 -5.97 9.30 9.71
C TYR A 205 -6.85 8.10 9.37
N ALA A 206 -8.15 8.34 9.37
CA ALA A 206 -9.13 7.48 8.73
C ALA A 206 -9.35 7.98 7.31
N MET A 207 -9.70 7.08 6.40
CA MET A 207 -10.18 7.48 5.08
C MET A 207 -11.54 6.90 4.83
N ASN A 208 -12.42 7.72 4.29
CA ASN A 208 -13.49 7.20 3.49
C ASN A 208 -12.90 6.92 2.09
N ILE A 209 -12.47 5.69 1.84
CA ILE A 209 -11.72 5.24 0.64
C ILE A 209 -12.55 5.29 -0.66
N TYR A 210 -13.66 6.02 -0.66
CA TYR A 210 -14.74 5.84 -1.60
C TYR A 210 -15.28 7.16 -2.17
N PRO A 211 -15.72 7.17 -3.44
CA PRO A 211 -15.66 6.09 -4.44
C PRO A 211 -14.39 6.17 -5.32
N LYS A 212 -13.24 6.56 -4.75
CA LYS A 212 -12.03 6.87 -5.55
C LYS A 212 -11.27 5.66 -6.06
N LEU A 213 -11.41 4.48 -5.44
CA LEU A 213 -10.84 3.25 -5.98
C LEU A 213 -11.74 2.70 -7.09
N SER A 214 -11.60 3.23 -8.31
CA SER A 214 -12.20 2.67 -9.52
C SER A 214 -11.62 1.31 -9.91
N ASP A 215 -10.52 0.88 -9.27
CA ASP A 215 -9.66 -0.22 -9.71
C ASP A 215 -9.02 -1.02 -8.59
N TRP A 216 -8.49 -2.19 -8.98
CA TRP A 216 -7.47 -2.86 -8.19
C TRP A 216 -6.15 -2.12 -8.27
N SER A 217 -5.97 -1.14 -7.39
CA SER A 217 -4.70 -0.43 -7.28
C SER A 217 -3.62 -1.41 -6.79
N GLN A 218 -2.64 -1.72 -7.64
CA GLN A 218 -1.45 -2.52 -7.32
C GLN A 218 -0.45 -1.73 -6.45
N LEU A 219 -0.95 -1.00 -5.45
CA LEU A 219 -0.15 -0.15 -4.58
C LEU A 219 0.96 -0.97 -3.92
N ARG A 220 0.64 -2.15 -3.42
CA ARG A 220 1.52 -2.91 -2.54
C ARG A 220 2.03 -4.15 -3.23
N ASN A 221 3.35 -4.31 -3.28
CA ASN A 221 3.91 -5.59 -3.64
C ASN A 221 3.78 -6.55 -2.45
N ASN A 222 2.90 -7.53 -2.61
CA ASN A 222 2.77 -8.67 -1.73
C ASN A 222 2.82 -9.92 -2.61
N GLY A 223 3.04 -11.07 -1.98
CA GLY A 223 3.28 -12.35 -2.64
C GLY A 223 2.61 -12.60 -3.99
N GLN A 224 1.32 -12.30 -4.12
CA GLN A 224 0.65 -11.94 -5.37
C GLN A 224 -0.78 -11.50 -5.03
N HIS A 225 -1.06 -10.20 -5.18
CA HIS A 225 -2.39 -9.57 -5.07
C HIS A 225 -3.30 -10.07 -3.94
N THR A 226 -2.82 -9.96 -2.69
CA THR A 226 -3.68 -9.95 -1.50
C THR A 226 -4.87 -8.99 -1.71
N GLY A 227 -6.00 -9.30 -1.08
CA GLY A 227 -7.32 -8.64 -1.25
C GLY A 227 -7.39 -7.16 -0.83
N TYR A 228 -6.34 -6.37 -1.02
CA TYR A 228 -6.23 -4.98 -0.56
C TYR A 228 -7.31 -4.02 -1.07
N THR A 229 -8.15 -4.42 -2.02
CA THR A 229 -9.26 -3.58 -2.49
C THR A 229 -10.50 -3.62 -1.64
N GLY A 230 -10.68 -4.64 -0.81
CA GLY A 230 -11.97 -4.83 -0.17
C GLY A 230 -13.10 -5.19 -1.14
N TRP A 231 -12.82 -5.53 -2.41
CA TRP A 231 -13.88 -5.85 -3.38
C TRP A 231 -14.58 -7.15 -2.99
N MET A 232 -15.83 -7.01 -2.58
CA MET A 232 -16.73 -8.11 -2.25
C MET A 232 -17.54 -8.52 -3.48
N SER A 233 -17.96 -9.77 -3.55
CA SER A 233 -18.92 -10.34 -4.48
C SER A 233 -20.05 -11.01 -3.69
N ASN A 234 -21.32 -10.81 -4.08
CA ASN A 234 -22.45 -11.50 -3.46
C ASN A 234 -22.53 -13.00 -3.81
N ALA A 235 -21.85 -13.39 -4.88
CA ALA A 235 -21.91 -14.72 -5.47
C ALA A 235 -20.50 -15.25 -5.75
N PHE A 236 -20.36 -16.57 -5.80
CA PHE A 236 -19.14 -17.23 -6.22
C PHE A 236 -19.25 -17.61 -7.69
N THR A 237 -18.16 -17.40 -8.43
CA THR A 237 -18.03 -17.85 -9.83
C THR A 237 -18.06 -19.38 -9.90
N THR A 238 -18.89 -19.94 -10.77
CA THR A 238 -19.04 -21.40 -10.99
C THR A 238 -18.65 -21.85 -12.40
N ALA A 239 -18.49 -20.92 -13.34
CA ALA A 239 -17.88 -21.17 -14.63
C ALA A 239 -17.19 -19.90 -15.16
N VAL A 240 -16.17 -20.09 -16.00
CA VAL A 240 -15.43 -19.01 -16.64
C VAL A 240 -15.19 -19.30 -18.13
N ALA A 241 -14.89 -18.26 -18.89
CA ALA A 241 -14.30 -18.33 -20.22
C ALA A 241 -12.89 -17.71 -20.18
N ILE A 242 -11.95 -18.29 -20.94
CA ILE A 242 -10.61 -17.75 -21.12
C ILE A 242 -10.53 -17.16 -22.54
N ASP A 243 -10.47 -15.83 -22.61
CA ASP A 243 -10.35 -15.08 -23.86
C ASP A 243 -8.91 -14.65 -24.08
N THR A 244 -8.44 -14.78 -25.33
CA THR A 244 -7.25 -14.05 -25.78
C THR A 244 -7.68 -12.64 -26.13
N LEU A 245 -7.33 -11.68 -25.27
CA LEU A 245 -7.81 -10.31 -25.40
C LEU A 245 -6.97 -9.50 -26.38
N TYR A 246 -5.64 -9.64 -26.31
CA TYR A 246 -4.74 -8.85 -27.15
C TYR A 246 -3.47 -9.61 -27.49
N ARG A 247 -3.04 -9.45 -28.74
CA ARG A 247 -1.77 -9.92 -29.30
C ARG A 247 -1.21 -8.79 -30.17
N PRO A 248 0.01 -8.28 -29.91
CA PRO A 248 0.65 -7.35 -30.82
C PRO A 248 0.74 -7.93 -32.24
N ALA A 249 0.32 -7.16 -33.24
CA ALA A 249 0.41 -7.58 -34.65
C ALA A 249 1.88 -7.73 -35.09
N ARG A 250 2.76 -6.90 -34.52
CA ARG A 250 4.23 -6.95 -34.65
C ARG A 250 4.84 -6.77 -33.27
N GLY A 251 5.95 -7.44 -33.00
CA GLY A 251 6.64 -7.37 -31.71
C GLY A 251 5.98 -8.17 -30.58
N TYR A 252 6.06 -7.65 -29.36
CA TYR A 252 5.73 -8.38 -28.13
C TYR A 252 5.26 -7.46 -27.00
N ILE A 253 4.60 -8.03 -25.98
CA ILE A 253 4.25 -7.34 -24.73
C ILE A 253 5.52 -7.31 -23.86
N ALA A 254 6.13 -6.13 -23.74
CA ALA A 254 7.39 -5.93 -23.05
C ALA A 254 7.23 -6.04 -21.52
N GLY A 255 8.15 -6.76 -20.87
CA GLY A 255 8.16 -6.91 -19.42
C GLY A 255 7.04 -7.79 -18.85
N ALA A 256 6.21 -8.43 -19.67
CA ALA A 256 5.16 -9.34 -19.19
C ALA A 256 5.75 -10.62 -18.56
N ASP A 257 6.80 -11.19 -19.13
CA ASP A 257 7.56 -12.32 -18.58
C ASP A 257 9.06 -11.96 -18.53
N PRO A 258 9.78 -12.13 -17.42
CA PRO A 258 9.38 -12.69 -16.11
C PRO A 258 8.86 -11.64 -15.11
N VAL A 259 8.66 -10.41 -15.54
CA VAL A 259 8.44 -9.28 -14.62
C VAL A 259 6.97 -9.03 -14.30
N GLY A 260 6.06 -9.42 -15.19
CA GLY A 260 4.63 -9.22 -14.98
C GLY A 260 4.17 -7.78 -15.18
N ALA A 261 4.78 -6.99 -16.07
CA ALA A 261 4.45 -5.58 -16.27
C ALA A 261 3.05 -5.36 -16.87
N MET A 262 2.02 -5.34 -16.03
CA MET A 262 0.63 -5.04 -16.37
C MET A 262 -0.11 -4.43 -15.18
N LEU A 263 -0.99 -3.49 -15.46
CA LEU A 263 -1.83 -2.80 -14.48
C LEU A 263 -3.30 -2.80 -14.93
N ILE A 264 -4.24 -2.68 -14.00
CA ILE A 264 -5.64 -2.38 -14.30
C ILE A 264 -5.96 -0.94 -13.89
N TYR A 265 -6.59 -0.19 -14.79
CA TYR A 265 -7.10 1.15 -14.52
C TYR A 265 -8.44 1.38 -15.24
N ASN A 266 -9.41 1.98 -14.57
CA ASN A 266 -10.84 1.98 -14.83
C ASN A 266 -11.37 0.67 -15.45
N ALA A 267 -11.14 -0.47 -14.79
CA ALA A 267 -11.46 -1.84 -15.22
C ALA A 267 -10.82 -2.29 -16.55
N ASN A 268 -9.84 -1.54 -17.05
CA ASN A 268 -9.21 -1.75 -18.35
C ASN A 268 -7.70 -2.06 -18.18
N PRO A 269 -7.16 -3.08 -18.87
CA PRO A 269 -5.75 -3.41 -18.75
C PRO A 269 -4.84 -2.39 -19.43
N ILE A 270 -3.72 -2.10 -18.77
CA ILE A 270 -2.59 -1.35 -19.28
C ILE A 270 -1.42 -2.31 -19.43
N VAL A 271 -0.84 -2.35 -20.63
CA VAL A 271 0.31 -3.17 -21.00
C VAL A 271 1.41 -2.35 -21.65
N PHE A 272 2.62 -2.90 -21.72
CA PHE A 272 3.74 -2.30 -22.42
C PHE A 272 4.01 -3.10 -23.70
N VAL A 273 4.16 -2.44 -24.83
CA VAL A 273 4.34 -3.09 -26.14
C VAL A 273 5.61 -2.57 -26.78
N ARG A 274 6.37 -3.46 -27.43
CA ARG A 274 7.53 -3.10 -28.25
C ARG A 274 7.37 -3.73 -29.63
N ASP A 275 7.58 -2.95 -30.70
CA ASP A 275 7.71 -3.54 -32.04
C ASP A 275 9.05 -4.29 -32.15
N SER A 276 9.03 -5.38 -32.92
CA SER A 276 10.18 -6.21 -33.28
C SER A 276 11.21 -5.52 -34.18
N THR A 277 10.86 -4.43 -34.87
CA THR A 277 11.81 -3.62 -35.65
C THR A 277 12.49 -2.64 -34.71
N SER A 278 13.79 -2.83 -34.46
CA SER A 278 14.55 -2.37 -33.28
C SER A 278 14.52 -0.89 -32.90
N ASP A 279 13.93 -0.02 -33.71
CA ASP A 279 14.05 1.43 -33.60
C ASP A 279 12.80 2.10 -33.00
N GLU A 280 11.69 1.39 -32.82
CA GLU A 280 10.51 1.96 -32.16
C GLU A 280 10.64 1.96 -30.62
N PRO A 281 10.23 3.06 -29.95
CA PRO A 281 10.20 3.11 -28.51
C PRO A 281 9.18 2.12 -27.95
N ILE A 282 9.41 1.64 -26.73
CA ILE A 282 8.41 0.88 -25.98
C ILE A 282 7.20 1.80 -25.77
N ARG A 283 5.99 1.27 -25.88
CA ARG A 283 4.76 2.04 -25.72
C ARG A 283 3.99 1.53 -24.52
N VAL A 284 3.50 2.44 -23.70
CA VAL A 284 2.42 2.15 -22.73
C VAL A 284 1.12 2.18 -23.50
N VAL A 285 0.26 1.19 -23.32
CA VAL A 285 -1.00 1.03 -24.05
C VAL A 285 -2.10 0.68 -23.05
N GLN A 286 -3.18 1.45 -23.00
CA GLN A 286 -4.41 1.01 -22.34
C GLN A 286 -5.34 0.37 -23.37
N LEU A 287 -5.91 -0.77 -23.02
CA LEU A 287 -6.80 -1.56 -23.87
C LEU A 287 -8.18 -1.63 -23.21
N ASN A 288 -9.26 -1.64 -24.00
CA ASN A 288 -10.59 -1.91 -23.47
C ASN A 288 -10.82 -3.41 -23.21
N GLY A 289 -11.97 -3.77 -22.61
CA GLY A 289 -12.37 -5.17 -22.37
C GLY A 289 -12.57 -6.05 -23.63
N ALA A 290 -12.41 -5.48 -24.83
CA ALA A 290 -12.36 -6.18 -26.11
C ALA A 290 -10.96 -6.16 -26.77
N GLY A 291 -9.94 -5.62 -26.10
CA GLY A 291 -8.55 -5.61 -26.58
C GLY A 291 -8.20 -4.49 -27.54
N ASN A 292 -9.08 -3.51 -27.74
CA ASN A 292 -8.81 -2.36 -28.59
C ASN A 292 -8.05 -1.29 -27.81
N THR A 293 -7.08 -0.66 -28.44
CA THR A 293 -6.33 0.47 -27.85
C THR A 293 -7.23 1.67 -27.59
N LEU A 294 -7.25 2.12 -26.34
CA LEU A 294 -7.89 3.37 -25.91
C LEU A 294 -6.92 4.55 -26.09
N TRP A 295 -5.68 4.39 -25.65
CA TRP A 295 -4.60 5.35 -25.87
C TRP A 295 -3.24 4.66 -25.81
N SER A 296 -2.22 5.33 -26.33
CA SER A 296 -0.86 4.84 -26.29
C SER A 296 0.18 5.96 -26.26
N VAL A 297 1.15 5.87 -25.35
CA VAL A 297 2.24 6.85 -25.20
C VAL A 297 3.62 6.19 -25.26
N PRO A 298 4.64 6.85 -25.84
CA PRO A 298 5.99 6.29 -25.92
C PRO A 298 6.74 6.37 -24.58
N MET A 299 7.59 5.39 -24.34
CA MET A 299 8.46 5.20 -23.19
C MET A 299 9.87 4.83 -23.68
N ARG A 300 10.88 5.51 -23.14
CA ARG A 300 12.27 5.38 -23.62
C ARG A 300 12.89 4.02 -23.33
N GLU A 301 12.47 3.39 -22.24
CA GLU A 301 13.10 2.18 -21.72
C GLU A 301 12.05 1.19 -21.23
N MET A 302 12.44 -0.07 -21.05
CA MET A 302 11.54 -1.10 -20.56
C MET A 302 11.29 -0.91 -19.06
N ASN A 303 10.04 -1.05 -18.65
CA ASN A 303 9.70 -1.11 -17.24
C ASN A 303 10.30 -2.40 -16.66
N LYS A 304 11.13 -2.27 -15.62
CA LYS A 304 11.86 -3.38 -15.00
C LYS A 304 11.00 -4.16 -14.01
N PHE A 305 9.91 -3.56 -13.52
CA PHE A 305 9.02 -4.13 -12.51
C PHE A 305 7.55 -3.97 -12.90
N CYS A 306 6.64 -4.63 -12.18
CA CYS A 306 5.21 -4.32 -12.29
C CYS A 306 4.99 -2.82 -12.00
N PRO A 307 4.29 -2.07 -12.88
CA PRO A 307 4.00 -0.66 -12.60
C PRO A 307 3.12 -0.53 -11.35
N LEU A 308 3.30 0.57 -10.64
CA LEU A 308 2.48 0.90 -9.45
C LEU A 308 1.50 2.02 -9.82
N ILE A 309 0.34 2.08 -9.16
CA ILE A 309 -0.63 3.16 -9.34
C ILE A 309 -1.05 3.71 -8.00
N ASP A 310 -1.08 5.04 -7.85
CA ASP A 310 -1.66 5.65 -6.65
C ASP A 310 -3.15 5.97 -6.77
N THR A 311 -3.74 6.37 -5.65
CA THR A 311 -5.15 6.73 -5.52
C THR A 311 -5.58 7.93 -6.36
N LYS A 312 -4.62 8.70 -6.91
CA LYS A 312 -4.87 9.81 -7.82
C LYS A 312 -4.76 9.40 -9.29
N GLY A 313 -4.57 8.12 -9.59
CA GLY A 313 -4.43 7.63 -10.96
C GLY A 313 -3.07 7.92 -11.58
N ARG A 314 -2.03 8.13 -10.77
CA ARG A 314 -0.66 8.33 -11.26
C ARG A 314 0.05 6.98 -11.30
N MET A 315 0.52 6.59 -12.48
CA MET A 315 1.24 5.33 -12.71
C MET A 315 2.75 5.53 -12.64
N TYR A 316 3.43 4.76 -11.80
CA TYR A 316 4.87 4.78 -11.59
C TYR A 316 5.50 3.60 -12.35
N CYS A 317 6.39 3.92 -13.28
CA CYS A 317 7.20 2.96 -14.02
C CYS A 317 8.66 3.12 -13.61
N ILE A 318 9.30 2.03 -13.22
CA ILE A 318 10.70 2.01 -12.79
C ILE A 318 11.48 1.19 -13.80
N THR A 319 12.37 1.85 -14.53
CA THR A 319 13.23 1.22 -15.54
C THR A 319 14.56 0.81 -14.91
N ALA A 320 15.56 0.46 -15.73
CA ALA A 320 16.89 0.14 -15.21
C ALA A 320 17.53 1.31 -14.45
N ASN A 321 17.29 2.55 -14.89
CA ASN A 321 17.94 3.75 -14.35
C ASN A 321 17.00 4.97 -14.25
N ARG A 322 15.68 4.85 -14.48
CA ARG A 322 14.73 5.98 -14.43
C ARG A 322 13.48 5.67 -13.62
N LEU A 323 12.91 6.73 -13.04
CA LEU A 323 11.53 6.77 -12.59
C LEU A 323 10.73 7.62 -13.58
N ILE A 324 9.65 7.04 -14.10
CA ILE A 324 8.70 7.71 -15.00
C ILE A 324 7.32 7.67 -14.35
N ILE A 325 6.63 8.82 -14.30
CA ILE A 325 5.28 8.91 -13.77
C ILE A 325 4.33 9.40 -14.87
N PHE A 326 3.22 8.69 -15.06
CA PHE A 326 2.17 9.04 -16.01
C PHE A 326 0.87 9.37 -15.27
N ASP A 327 0.10 10.32 -15.80
CA ASP A 327 -1.26 10.63 -15.35
C ASP A 327 -2.26 9.84 -16.18
N LEU A 328 -2.87 8.82 -15.58
CA LEU A 328 -3.84 7.98 -16.27
C LEU A 328 -5.20 8.66 -16.45
N ASN A 329 -5.53 9.68 -15.66
CA ASN A 329 -6.74 10.48 -15.88
C ASN A 329 -6.64 11.32 -17.16
N ASN A 330 -5.41 11.64 -17.59
CA ASN A 330 -5.12 12.42 -18.78
C ASN A 330 -4.46 11.56 -19.86
N THR A 331 -5.05 10.39 -20.16
CA THR A 331 -4.64 9.50 -21.26
C THR A 331 -3.17 9.09 -21.23
N GLY A 332 -2.59 8.96 -20.03
CA GLY A 332 -1.20 8.57 -19.84
C GLY A 332 -0.21 9.70 -20.12
N ASN A 333 -0.58 10.98 -19.95
CA ASN A 333 0.36 12.09 -20.10
C ASN A 333 1.53 11.95 -19.10
N LYS A 334 2.76 12.25 -19.54
CA LYS A 334 3.94 12.09 -18.71
C LYS A 334 4.07 13.26 -17.72
N LEU A 335 4.04 12.96 -16.43
CA LEU A 335 4.21 13.94 -15.33
C LEU A 335 5.68 14.10 -14.91
N LEU A 336 6.46 13.02 -14.96
CA LEU A 336 7.84 12.99 -14.51
C LEU A 336 8.67 11.99 -15.31
N ASP A 337 9.94 12.31 -15.55
CA ASP A 337 10.92 11.45 -16.21
C ASP A 337 12.33 11.78 -15.73
N VAL A 338 12.80 11.12 -14.68
CA VAL A 338 14.07 11.47 -14.01
C VAL A 338 14.98 10.25 -13.80
N PRO A 339 16.32 10.42 -13.85
CA PRO A 339 17.25 9.35 -13.48
C PRO A 339 17.07 8.95 -12.01
N LEU A 340 17.14 7.65 -11.71
CA LEU A 340 17.07 7.13 -10.34
C LEU A 340 18.23 7.64 -9.47
N SER A 341 19.43 7.79 -10.04
CA SER A 341 20.58 8.35 -9.33
C SER A 341 20.32 9.78 -8.83
N SER A 342 19.51 10.57 -9.54
CA SER A 342 19.14 11.92 -9.09
C SER A 342 18.22 11.92 -7.86
N LEU A 343 17.50 10.82 -7.62
CA LEU A 343 16.60 10.65 -6.48
C LEU A 343 17.28 9.92 -5.31
N LEU A 344 18.10 8.91 -5.63
CA LEU A 344 18.68 7.99 -4.65
C LEU A 344 20.11 8.37 -4.25
N GLY A 345 20.83 9.15 -5.05
CA GLY A 345 22.27 9.31 -4.93
C GLY A 345 23.04 8.18 -5.60
N ASP A 346 24.24 8.48 -6.08
CA ASP A 346 25.09 7.52 -6.81
C ASP A 346 25.58 6.37 -5.91
N ASP A 347 25.58 6.56 -4.59
CA ASP A 347 26.01 5.59 -3.58
C ASP A 347 25.01 4.44 -3.35
N VAL A 348 23.73 4.65 -3.67
CA VAL A 348 22.67 3.65 -3.45
C VAL A 348 22.62 2.61 -4.59
N GLY A 349 22.97 3.04 -5.80
CA GLY A 349 22.92 2.23 -7.03
C GLY A 349 21.50 1.96 -7.55
N GLY A 350 21.37 0.92 -8.39
CA GLY A 350 20.13 0.63 -9.12
C GLY A 350 19.08 -0.10 -8.27
N VAL A 351 17.80 0.06 -8.62
CA VAL A 351 16.70 -0.71 -8.00
C VAL A 351 16.77 -2.17 -8.48
N ILE A 352 16.85 -3.12 -7.55
CA ILE A 352 17.11 -4.53 -7.83
C ILE A 352 15.90 -5.45 -7.60
N ASN A 353 14.94 -5.03 -6.79
CA ASN A 353 13.72 -5.78 -6.52
C ASN A 353 12.47 -4.91 -6.70
N THR A 354 11.32 -5.57 -6.81
CA THR A 354 10.04 -4.92 -7.10
C THR A 354 9.73 -3.82 -6.06
N PRO A 355 9.42 -2.59 -6.51
CA PRO A 355 9.06 -1.48 -5.65
C PRO A 355 7.68 -1.66 -5.02
N THR A 356 7.40 -0.88 -3.97
CA THR A 356 6.09 -0.83 -3.30
C THR A 356 5.64 0.62 -3.17
N LEU A 357 4.33 0.87 -3.28
CA LEU A 357 3.68 2.15 -3.03
C LEU A 357 2.81 2.04 -1.76
N GLY A 358 3.03 2.95 -0.82
CA GLY A 358 2.10 3.19 0.29
C GLY A 358 0.78 3.75 -0.23
N TYR A 359 -0.28 3.64 0.56
CA TYR A 359 -1.59 4.18 0.23
C TYR A 359 -1.54 5.71 0.06
N ASP A 360 -0.67 6.37 0.81
CA ASP A 360 -0.37 7.79 0.74
C ASP A 360 0.50 8.19 -0.47
N GLY A 361 0.99 7.22 -1.25
CA GLY A 361 1.88 7.44 -2.39
C GLY A 361 3.37 7.43 -2.04
N MET A 362 3.77 7.06 -0.81
CA MET A 362 5.18 6.85 -0.48
C MET A 362 5.76 5.70 -1.29
N LEU A 363 6.94 5.91 -1.89
CA LEU A 363 7.56 4.94 -2.78
C LEU A 363 8.73 4.23 -2.09
N TYR A 364 8.70 2.91 -2.05
CA TYR A 364 9.71 2.05 -1.43
C TYR A 364 10.51 1.33 -2.51
N LEU A 365 11.83 1.52 -2.48
CA LEU A 365 12.75 1.11 -3.52
C LEU A 365 13.86 0.24 -2.92
N PRO A 366 13.79 -1.10 -3.11
CA PRO A 366 14.91 -1.99 -2.80
C PRO A 366 16.01 -1.84 -3.85
N ALA A 367 17.08 -1.12 -3.49
CA ALA A 367 18.23 -0.88 -4.34
C ALA A 367 19.46 -1.71 -3.90
N SER A 368 20.50 -1.68 -4.71
CA SER A 368 21.71 -2.51 -4.51
C SER A 368 22.40 -2.31 -3.17
N ALA A 369 22.49 -1.06 -2.68
CA ALA A 369 23.19 -0.75 -1.43
C ALA A 369 22.26 -0.29 -0.30
N ALA A 370 20.96 -0.10 -0.57
CA ALA A 370 19.99 0.33 0.45
C ALA A 370 18.55 -0.01 0.05
N VAL A 371 17.69 -0.13 1.06
CA VAL A 371 16.23 0.04 0.88
C VAL A 371 15.89 1.50 1.18
N VAL A 372 15.26 2.18 0.22
CA VAL A 372 14.96 3.62 0.31
C VAL A 372 13.46 3.85 0.30
N ALA A 373 12.96 4.70 1.22
CA ALA A 373 11.61 5.25 1.14
C ALA A 373 11.66 6.70 0.68
N LEU A 374 10.84 7.03 -0.31
CA LEU A 374 10.64 8.38 -0.83
C LEU A 374 9.26 8.90 -0.44
N THR A 375 9.17 10.20 -0.14
CA THR A 375 7.88 10.88 0.06
C THR A 375 7.04 10.83 -1.22
N PRO A 376 5.71 11.01 -1.14
CA PRO A 376 4.85 11.00 -2.32
C PRO A 376 5.25 12.03 -3.40
N PHE A 377 4.85 11.77 -4.65
CA PHE A 377 4.94 12.75 -5.74
C PHE A 377 4.05 13.97 -5.44
N PRO A 378 4.51 15.21 -5.69
CA PRO A 378 5.67 15.59 -6.52
C PRO A 378 7.05 15.66 -5.84
N GLN A 379 7.12 15.59 -4.51
CA GLN A 379 8.37 15.92 -3.80
C GLN A 379 9.46 14.85 -3.95
N LEU A 380 9.08 13.56 -3.87
CA LEU A 380 10.00 12.41 -4.01
C LEU A 380 11.31 12.53 -3.19
N LYS A 381 11.25 13.16 -2.01
CA LYS A 381 12.40 13.34 -1.12
C LYS A 381 12.66 12.03 -0.37
N THR A 382 13.94 11.70 -0.12
CA THR A 382 14.28 10.58 0.77
C THR A 382 13.70 10.81 2.18
N LEU A 383 12.83 9.91 2.62
CA LEU A 383 12.28 9.87 3.98
C LEU A 383 13.21 9.12 4.94
N TRP A 384 13.68 7.95 4.51
CA TRP A 384 14.67 7.15 5.22
C TRP A 384 15.40 6.21 4.25
N ARG A 385 16.57 5.72 4.69
CA ARG A 385 17.37 4.71 4.00
C ARG A 385 17.82 3.66 5.01
N TYR A 386 17.57 2.39 4.70
CA TYR A 386 18.13 1.26 5.44
C TYR A 386 19.31 0.69 4.63
N PRO A 387 20.53 0.71 5.16
CA PRO A 387 21.71 0.30 4.41
C PRO A 387 21.82 -1.22 4.27
N ILE A 388 22.44 -1.66 3.18
CA ILE A 388 22.81 -3.05 2.92
C ILE A 388 24.34 -3.10 2.93
N ASP A 389 24.90 -3.26 4.13
CA ASP A 389 26.31 -2.96 4.44
C ASP A 389 27.31 -4.08 4.11
N LYS A 390 26.86 -5.28 3.68
CA LYS A 390 27.76 -6.42 3.42
C LYS A 390 27.83 -6.80 1.96
N ASP A 391 29.05 -7.13 1.51
CA ASP A 391 29.30 -7.70 0.20
C ASP A 391 28.39 -8.91 -0.04
N ASN A 392 27.62 -8.87 -1.14
CA ASN A 392 26.65 -9.89 -1.58
C ASN A 392 25.37 -10.02 -0.74
N GLU A 393 25.06 -9.09 0.18
CA GLU A 393 23.69 -8.97 0.71
C GLU A 393 22.82 -8.21 -0.30
N ILE A 394 21.58 -8.67 -0.50
CA ILE A 394 20.57 -7.97 -1.27
C ILE A 394 19.23 -7.94 -0.52
N ALA A 395 18.41 -6.93 -0.81
CA ALA A 395 17.11 -6.76 -0.22
C ALA A 395 15.97 -7.16 -1.17
N GLY A 396 14.98 -7.85 -0.61
CA GLY A 396 13.72 -8.16 -1.28
C GLY A 396 12.74 -6.99 -1.27
N PRO A 397 11.54 -7.19 -1.84
CA PRO A 397 10.49 -6.19 -1.81
C PRO A 397 10.05 -5.80 -0.39
N VAL A 398 9.61 -4.56 -0.25
CA VAL A 398 9.05 -4.02 1.01
C VAL A 398 7.55 -4.28 1.07
N SER A 399 7.08 -4.83 2.19
CA SER A 399 5.68 -5.01 2.51
C SER A 399 5.30 -4.14 3.71
N LEU A 400 4.11 -3.55 3.67
CA LEU A 400 3.59 -2.68 4.73
C LEU A 400 2.45 -3.37 5.46
N ASN A 401 2.37 -3.20 6.79
CA ASN A 401 1.18 -3.62 7.51
C ASN A 401 -0.07 -2.82 7.12
N SER A 402 -1.23 -3.22 7.62
CA SER A 402 -2.49 -2.59 7.22
C SER A 402 -2.52 -1.11 7.60
N SER A 403 -1.95 -0.76 8.76
CA SER A 403 -1.79 0.61 9.24
C SER A 403 -0.66 1.42 8.57
N GLU A 404 0.23 0.78 7.80
CA GLU A 404 1.45 1.38 7.22
C GLU A 404 2.45 1.96 8.23
N ARG A 405 2.31 1.60 9.51
CA ARG A 405 3.26 2.01 10.55
C ARG A 405 4.59 1.24 10.48
N ASN A 406 4.55 0.01 10.00
CA ASN A 406 5.71 -0.88 9.95
C ASN A 406 5.99 -1.31 8.53
N ALA A 407 7.27 -1.31 8.16
CA ALA A 407 7.77 -1.84 6.90
C ALA A 407 8.55 -3.13 7.15
N PHE A 408 8.33 -4.13 6.29
CA PHE A 408 8.95 -5.46 6.38
C PHE A 408 9.61 -5.79 5.06
N PHE A 409 10.80 -6.37 5.09
CA PHE A 409 11.44 -6.94 3.89
C PHE A 409 12.38 -8.06 4.29
N ILE A 410 12.76 -8.89 3.33
CA ILE A 410 13.76 -9.94 3.55
C ILE A 410 15.11 -9.43 3.08
N LYS A 411 16.12 -9.57 3.93
CA LYS A 411 17.52 -9.38 3.57
C LYS A 411 18.18 -10.75 3.42
N VAL A 412 18.89 -10.97 2.31
CA VAL A 412 19.46 -12.28 2.00
C VAL A 412 20.89 -12.18 1.50
N ASN A 413 21.65 -13.24 1.69
CA ASN A 413 22.85 -13.57 0.92
C ASN A 413 22.79 -15.07 0.57
N LYS A 414 23.84 -15.62 -0.07
CA LYS A 414 23.87 -17.03 -0.50
C LYS A 414 23.59 -18.06 0.61
N ASN A 415 23.89 -17.73 1.87
CA ASN A 415 23.82 -18.65 3.01
C ASN A 415 22.87 -18.18 4.13
N TYR A 416 22.16 -17.07 3.93
CA TYR A 416 21.46 -16.37 5.00
C TYR A 416 20.21 -15.68 4.48
N GLY A 417 19.11 -15.77 5.22
CA GLY A 417 17.93 -14.95 5.04
C GLY A 417 17.46 -14.41 6.39
N GLN A 418 16.97 -13.18 6.41
CA GLN A 418 16.44 -12.54 7.62
C GLN A 418 15.26 -11.64 7.29
N LEU A 419 14.20 -11.73 8.11
CA LEU A 419 13.12 -10.76 8.09
C LEU A 419 13.53 -9.49 8.86
N ILE A 420 13.54 -8.35 8.17
CA ILE A 420 13.76 -7.04 8.76
C ILE A 420 12.42 -6.36 9.00
N ALA A 421 12.26 -5.73 10.16
CA ALA A 421 11.10 -4.91 10.51
C ALA A 421 11.55 -3.51 10.91
N LEU A 422 10.99 -2.48 10.26
CA LEU A 422 11.33 -1.08 10.48
C LEU A 422 10.13 -0.24 10.92
N ASP A 423 10.37 0.79 11.73
CA ASP A 423 9.42 1.89 11.94
C ASP A 423 9.35 2.65 10.63
N ASN A 424 8.20 2.64 9.96
CA ASN A 424 8.07 3.23 8.64
C ASN A 424 8.18 4.77 8.65
N SER A 425 8.09 5.41 9.81
CA SER A 425 8.26 6.87 9.91
C SER A 425 9.72 7.30 9.75
N ASP A 426 10.70 6.43 10.05
CA ASP A 426 12.10 6.80 10.01
C ASP A 426 13.08 5.67 9.64
N GLY A 427 12.60 4.49 9.33
CA GLY A 427 13.44 3.37 8.93
C GLY A 427 14.26 2.77 10.08
N THR A 428 13.98 3.12 11.33
CA THR A 428 14.66 2.54 12.49
C THR A 428 14.32 1.05 12.59
N SER A 429 15.35 0.20 12.76
CA SER A 429 15.14 -1.23 13.01
C SER A 429 14.37 -1.43 14.30
N LEU A 430 13.20 -2.06 14.20
CA LEU A 430 12.36 -2.34 15.34
C LEU A 430 12.79 -3.60 16.07
N ASP A 431 13.31 -4.59 15.35
CA ASP A 431 13.76 -5.86 15.92
C ASP A 431 15.23 -6.12 15.56
N SER A 432 16.03 -6.43 16.58
CA SER A 432 17.43 -6.83 16.46
C SER A 432 17.69 -8.25 16.99
N SER A 433 16.63 -9.01 17.27
CA SER A 433 16.71 -10.37 17.78
C SER A 433 17.17 -11.35 16.70
N SER A 434 17.77 -12.47 17.09
CA SER A 434 18.15 -13.55 16.16
C SER A 434 16.98 -14.42 15.71
N GLN A 435 15.77 -14.20 16.24
CA GLN A 435 14.59 -15.01 15.93
C GLN A 435 14.02 -14.73 14.54
N ASN A 436 14.40 -13.61 13.93
CA ASN A 436 13.98 -13.24 12.58
C ASN A 436 14.83 -13.89 11.47
N HIS A 437 15.75 -14.81 11.82
CA HIS A 437 16.51 -15.59 10.85
C HIS A 437 15.61 -16.63 10.16
N LEU A 438 15.70 -16.68 8.84
CA LEU A 438 15.04 -17.66 8.00
C LEU A 438 15.98 -18.85 7.85
N SER A 439 15.91 -19.78 8.79
CA SER A 439 16.69 -21.02 8.70
C SER A 439 16.38 -21.71 7.37
N THR A 440 17.38 -22.30 6.70
CA THR A 440 17.19 -22.99 5.41
C THR A 440 16.72 -22.09 4.24
N TYR A 441 17.00 -20.79 4.28
CA TYR A 441 16.75 -19.93 3.10
C TYR A 441 17.52 -20.44 1.87
N VAL A 442 16.81 -20.51 0.74
CA VAL A 442 17.32 -21.00 -0.55
C VAL A 442 17.40 -19.81 -1.50
N TYR A 443 18.64 -19.38 -1.74
CA TYR A 443 18.92 -18.31 -2.68
C TYR A 443 18.88 -18.84 -4.12
N ASP A 444 18.11 -18.20 -4.99
CA ASP A 444 18.11 -18.49 -6.42
C ASP A 444 19.13 -17.62 -7.14
N GLU A 445 20.27 -18.21 -7.50
CA GLU A 445 21.37 -17.51 -8.20
C GLU A 445 21.04 -17.12 -9.65
N TYR A 446 20.03 -17.75 -10.27
CA TYR A 446 19.66 -17.47 -11.66
C TYR A 446 18.75 -16.26 -11.78
N THR A 447 17.82 -16.12 -10.84
CA THR A 447 16.79 -15.07 -10.91
C THR A 447 17.02 -13.94 -9.90
N ASN A 448 17.76 -14.19 -8.82
CA ASN A 448 17.93 -13.29 -7.67
C ASN A 448 16.58 -12.82 -7.08
N TYR A 449 15.49 -13.57 -7.31
CA TYR A 449 14.17 -13.21 -6.82
C TYR A 449 14.02 -13.56 -5.35
N ILE A 450 13.53 -12.57 -4.59
CA ILE A 450 13.26 -12.68 -3.17
C ILE A 450 11.75 -12.56 -2.98
N PRO A 451 11.11 -13.49 -2.24
CA PRO A 451 9.69 -13.40 -1.95
C PRO A 451 9.38 -12.13 -1.15
N ALA A 452 8.27 -11.48 -1.50
CA ALA A 452 7.74 -10.40 -0.68
C ALA A 452 7.13 -11.00 0.60
N PRO A 453 7.42 -10.43 1.80
CA PRO A 453 6.66 -10.78 2.99
C PRO A 453 5.16 -10.57 2.77
N VAL A 454 4.33 -11.49 3.24
CA VAL A 454 2.87 -11.38 3.12
C VAL A 454 2.30 -10.97 4.47
N ILE A 455 1.67 -9.80 4.50
CA ILE A 455 1.08 -9.27 5.73
C ILE A 455 -0.39 -9.67 5.75
N ALA A 456 -0.70 -10.67 6.59
CA ALA A 456 -2.07 -11.15 6.73
C ALA A 456 -2.92 -10.15 7.54
N ASP A 457 -2.38 -9.64 8.64
CA ASP A 457 -3.04 -8.65 9.48
C ASP A 457 -1.99 -7.69 10.09
N ASP A 458 -2.39 -6.76 10.96
CA ASP A 458 -1.47 -5.80 11.60
C ASP A 458 -0.39 -6.44 12.49
N SER A 459 -0.53 -7.73 12.80
CA SER A 459 0.35 -8.50 13.67
C SER A 459 0.97 -9.73 13.00
N SER A 460 0.50 -10.20 11.86
CA SER A 460 0.91 -11.48 11.26
C SER A 460 1.69 -11.28 9.96
N VAL A 461 2.93 -11.76 9.92
CA VAL A 461 3.83 -11.67 8.77
C VAL A 461 4.26 -13.06 8.33
N LEU A 462 3.96 -13.41 7.08
CA LEU A 462 4.27 -14.71 6.49
C LEU A 462 5.45 -14.56 5.52
N VAL A 463 6.43 -15.44 5.61
CA VAL A 463 7.69 -15.35 4.86
C VAL A 463 8.09 -16.71 4.32
N LEU A 464 8.29 -16.82 3.01
CA LEU A 464 8.85 -18.02 2.39
C LEU A 464 10.38 -18.04 2.50
N ASN A 465 10.93 -19.25 2.58
CA ASN A 465 12.37 -19.48 2.54
C ASN A 465 12.98 -19.52 1.13
N GLY A 466 12.24 -19.10 0.10
CA GLY A 466 12.66 -19.05 -1.30
C GLY A 466 11.53 -18.50 -2.17
N PHE A 467 11.81 -18.03 -3.39
CA PHE A 467 10.77 -17.51 -4.30
C PHE A 467 10.06 -18.65 -5.05
N ASP A 468 10.69 -19.20 -6.09
CA ASP A 468 10.15 -20.35 -6.86
C ASP A 468 10.46 -21.70 -6.21
N ASN A 469 11.42 -21.69 -5.28
CA ASN A 469 11.96 -22.86 -4.61
C ASN A 469 11.76 -22.77 -3.09
N SER A 470 10.51 -22.59 -2.62
CA SER A 470 10.21 -22.69 -1.20
C SER A 470 9.67 -24.07 -0.78
N ASN A 471 10.17 -24.55 0.35
CA ASN A 471 9.61 -25.71 1.07
C ASN A 471 9.17 -25.36 2.50
N THR A 472 9.39 -24.12 2.94
CA THR A 472 9.12 -23.66 4.30
C THR A 472 8.49 -22.27 4.30
N LEU A 473 7.35 -22.15 4.98
CA LEU A 473 6.66 -20.90 5.26
C LEU A 473 6.77 -20.56 6.75
N PHE A 474 7.48 -19.48 7.06
CA PHE A 474 7.59 -18.92 8.41
C PHE A 474 6.43 -17.97 8.69
N CYS A 475 5.76 -18.17 9.82
CA CYS A 475 4.71 -17.27 10.28
C CYS A 475 5.23 -16.54 11.53
N PHE A 476 5.45 -15.23 11.41
CA PHE A 476 5.86 -14.36 12.51
C PHE A 476 4.67 -13.60 13.08
N LYS A 477 4.69 -13.39 14.40
CA LYS A 477 3.80 -12.47 15.09
C LYS A 477 4.58 -11.24 15.56
N TRP A 478 4.12 -10.07 15.15
CA TRP A 478 4.56 -8.78 15.60
C TRP A 478 3.86 -8.41 16.92
N ALA A 479 4.63 -8.32 18.00
CA ALA A 479 4.15 -7.87 19.29
C ALA A 479 4.43 -6.38 19.45
N ALA A 480 3.45 -5.53 19.10
CA ALA A 480 3.62 -4.07 19.07
C ALA A 480 4.00 -3.47 20.45
N ASP A 481 3.52 -4.05 21.54
CA ASP A 481 3.84 -3.69 22.92
C ASP A 481 5.31 -3.99 23.28
N LYS A 482 5.87 -5.04 22.69
CA LYS A 482 7.25 -5.50 22.93
C LYS A 482 8.24 -5.03 21.88
N GLY A 483 7.75 -4.41 20.80
CA GLY A 483 8.56 -3.98 19.67
C GLY A 483 9.39 -5.11 19.06
N ARG A 484 8.87 -6.34 18.98
CA ARG A 484 9.64 -7.48 18.47
C ARG A 484 8.80 -8.47 17.67
N LEU A 485 9.45 -9.16 16.74
CA LEU A 485 8.92 -10.33 16.06
C LEU A 485 9.15 -11.57 16.94
N SER A 486 8.21 -12.50 16.85
CA SER A 486 8.38 -13.85 17.39
C SER A 486 7.92 -14.84 16.33
N LEU A 487 8.73 -15.88 16.10
CA LEU A 487 8.31 -16.99 15.26
C LEU A 487 7.11 -17.67 15.92
N TRP A 488 5.97 -17.63 15.24
CA TRP A 488 4.69 -18.13 15.73
C TRP A 488 4.40 -19.55 15.24
N ASP A 489 4.66 -19.82 13.95
CA ASP A 489 4.50 -21.15 13.36
C ASP A 489 5.53 -21.33 12.25
N ASN A 490 5.85 -22.58 11.93
CA ASN A 490 6.74 -22.94 10.84
C ASN A 490 6.14 -24.11 10.06
N ILE A 491 5.77 -23.87 8.80
CA ILE A 491 5.07 -24.83 7.94
C ILE A 491 6.05 -25.37 6.92
N THR A 492 6.45 -26.64 7.06
CA THR A 492 7.39 -27.30 6.15
C THR A 492 6.68 -28.35 5.31
N SER A 493 6.93 -28.35 3.99
CA SER A 493 6.34 -29.30 3.05
C SER A 493 6.84 -30.75 3.20
N GLY A 494 8.00 -30.94 3.84
CA GLY A 494 8.67 -32.22 4.00
C GLY A 494 9.34 -32.74 2.72
N LYS A 495 9.25 -32.01 1.61
CA LYS A 495 9.92 -32.37 0.35
C LYS A 495 11.42 -32.04 0.42
N THR A 496 12.24 -32.95 -0.12
CA THR A 496 13.69 -32.78 -0.30
C THR A 496 14.04 -31.87 -1.47
N VAL A 497 13.14 -31.76 -2.45
CA VAL A 497 13.16 -30.77 -3.52
C VAL A 497 12.38 -29.55 -3.07
N ASN A 498 12.99 -28.38 -3.19
CA ASN A 498 12.51 -27.12 -2.63
C ASN A 498 11.27 -26.55 -3.36
N THR A 499 10.36 -27.34 -3.91
CA THR A 499 9.22 -26.85 -4.71
C THR A 499 7.89 -27.23 -4.05
N GLY A 500 7.78 -27.03 -2.73
CA GLY A 500 6.69 -27.58 -1.93
C GLY A 500 5.59 -26.60 -1.53
N ILE A 501 5.88 -25.29 -1.60
CA ILE A 501 4.97 -24.23 -1.13
C ILE A 501 4.97 -23.07 -2.12
N SER A 502 3.79 -22.63 -2.56
CA SER A 502 3.64 -21.42 -3.38
C SER A 502 3.72 -20.14 -2.53
N GLN A 503 3.96 -19.02 -3.19
CA GLN A 503 3.81 -17.71 -2.58
C GLN A 503 2.37 -17.52 -2.03
N PRO A 504 2.21 -17.18 -0.74
CA PRO A 504 0.88 -17.02 -0.16
C PRO A 504 0.20 -15.72 -0.58
N VAL A 505 -1.12 -15.72 -0.47
CA VAL A 505 -2.01 -14.55 -0.57
C VAL A 505 -2.85 -14.45 0.68
N ALA A 506 -3.25 -13.24 1.08
CA ALA A 506 -4.06 -13.02 2.26
C ALA A 506 -5.33 -12.20 1.95
N ASP A 507 -6.43 -12.55 2.63
CA ASP A 507 -7.67 -11.77 2.60
C ASP A 507 -7.64 -10.63 3.65
N THR A 508 -8.60 -9.71 3.61
CA THR A 508 -8.68 -8.60 4.58
C THR A 508 -9.00 -9.03 6.02
N ARG A 509 -9.35 -10.30 6.23
CA ARG A 509 -9.60 -10.88 7.56
C ARG A 509 -8.36 -11.53 8.16
N GLY A 510 -7.24 -11.51 7.43
CA GLY A 510 -5.97 -12.08 7.85
C GLY A 510 -5.86 -13.58 7.66
N ASN A 511 -6.71 -14.19 6.84
CA ASN A 511 -6.52 -15.58 6.42
C ASN A 511 -5.54 -15.64 5.26
N ALA A 512 -4.65 -16.61 5.27
CA ALA A 512 -3.68 -16.85 4.21
C ALA A 512 -4.05 -18.10 3.39
N TYR A 513 -3.76 -18.06 2.10
CA TYR A 513 -3.98 -19.13 1.13
C TYR A 513 -2.71 -19.37 0.33
N PHE A 514 -2.33 -20.62 0.15
CA PHE A 514 -1.16 -21.02 -0.63
C PHE A 514 -1.30 -22.46 -1.13
N VAL A 515 -0.62 -22.81 -2.22
CA VAL A 515 -0.49 -24.20 -2.65
C VAL A 515 0.56 -24.87 -1.78
N PHE A 516 0.21 -25.99 -1.15
CA PHE A 516 1.04 -26.79 -0.29
C PHE A 516 0.99 -28.25 -0.76
N ASN A 517 2.12 -28.79 -1.18
CA ASN A 517 2.20 -30.16 -1.70
C ASN A 517 1.16 -30.45 -2.79
N ASN A 518 1.00 -29.51 -3.71
CA ASN A 518 0.09 -29.54 -4.85
C ASN A 518 -1.40 -29.37 -4.51
N TYR A 519 -1.75 -28.95 -3.30
CA TYR A 519 -3.14 -28.68 -2.92
C TYR A 519 -3.28 -27.28 -2.34
N LEU A 520 -4.40 -26.62 -2.59
CA LEU A 520 -4.68 -25.35 -1.93
C LEU A 520 -4.86 -25.58 -0.42
N LEU A 521 -4.17 -24.77 0.38
CA LEU A 521 -4.23 -24.74 1.84
C LEU A 521 -4.74 -23.38 2.31
N HIS A 522 -5.66 -23.40 3.28
CA HIS A 522 -6.13 -22.23 4.02
C HIS A 522 -5.53 -22.26 5.42
N TYR A 523 -4.82 -21.20 5.77
CA TYR A 523 -4.16 -21.01 7.06
C TYR A 523 -4.70 -19.78 7.76
N ARG A 524 -5.02 -19.92 9.06
CA ARG A 524 -5.42 -18.79 9.91
C ARG A 524 -4.32 -18.51 10.93
N PRO A 525 -3.51 -17.46 10.74
CA PRO A 525 -2.43 -17.10 11.68
C PRO A 525 -2.93 -16.88 13.11
N ALA A 526 -4.14 -16.34 13.28
CA ALA A 526 -4.72 -16.03 14.59
C ALA A 526 -4.79 -17.22 15.54
N ASP A 527 -5.11 -18.42 15.04
CA ASP A 527 -5.30 -19.64 15.84
C ASP A 527 -4.47 -20.85 15.35
N ARG A 528 -3.62 -20.66 14.33
CA ARG A 528 -2.80 -21.68 13.66
C ARG A 528 -3.61 -22.81 13.02
N SER A 529 -4.90 -22.62 12.79
CA SER A 529 -5.71 -23.65 12.14
C SER A 529 -5.37 -23.77 10.65
N ARG A 530 -5.43 -25.01 10.15
CA ARG A 530 -5.12 -25.39 8.78
C ARG A 530 -6.31 -26.15 8.21
N PHE A 531 -6.79 -25.73 7.05
CA PHE A 531 -7.85 -26.39 6.31
C PHE A 531 -7.38 -26.69 4.90
N TYR A 532 -7.69 -27.88 4.41
CA TYR A 532 -7.36 -28.31 3.06
C TYR A 532 -8.58 -28.22 2.15
N GLU A 533 -8.34 -28.20 0.85
CA GLU A 533 -9.38 -28.36 -0.16
C GLU A 533 -10.00 -29.76 -0.07
N ALA A 534 -11.33 -29.82 0.00
CA ALA A 534 -12.06 -31.07 0.17
C ALA A 534 -12.20 -31.89 -1.13
N SER A 535 -12.00 -31.26 -2.29
CA SER A 535 -12.31 -31.82 -3.62
C SER A 535 -11.11 -32.35 -4.43
N GLY A 536 -9.87 -32.19 -3.94
CA GLY A 536 -8.68 -32.85 -4.49
C GLY A 536 -8.11 -32.28 -5.81
N GLN A 537 -8.47 -31.05 -6.21
CA GLN A 537 -7.86 -30.41 -7.37
C GLN A 537 -6.35 -30.19 -7.13
N LYS A 538 -5.53 -30.91 -7.90
CA LYS A 538 -4.08 -30.72 -7.86
C LYS A 538 -3.69 -29.44 -8.59
N LEU A 539 -2.81 -28.68 -7.97
CA LEU A 539 -2.17 -27.49 -8.50
C LEU A 539 -0.66 -27.67 -8.49
N ASP A 540 0.05 -27.00 -9.37
CA ASP A 540 1.50 -26.87 -9.25
C ASP A 540 1.85 -25.88 -8.13
N ASN A 541 2.97 -26.10 -7.41
CA ASN A 541 3.37 -25.20 -6.33
C ASN A 541 3.91 -23.85 -6.85
N ALA A 542 4.12 -23.69 -8.16
CA ALA A 542 4.38 -22.40 -8.81
C ALA A 542 3.09 -21.70 -9.29
N SER A 543 1.89 -22.20 -8.94
CA SER A 543 0.63 -21.56 -9.31
C SER A 543 0.53 -20.15 -8.73
N LEU A 544 0.11 -19.20 -9.55
CA LEU A 544 -0.18 -17.84 -9.10
C LEU A 544 -1.54 -17.82 -8.43
N LEU A 545 -1.61 -17.21 -7.25
CA LEU A 545 -2.83 -17.12 -6.48
C LEU A 545 -3.30 -15.68 -6.37
N VAL A 546 -4.59 -15.52 -6.20
CA VAL A 546 -5.23 -14.22 -6.02
C VAL A 546 -6.54 -14.39 -5.26
N VAL A 547 -6.85 -13.49 -4.33
CA VAL A 547 -8.01 -13.63 -3.44
C VAL A 547 -8.82 -12.34 -3.42
N ASN A 548 -10.15 -12.48 -3.47
CA ASN A 548 -11.07 -11.37 -3.26
C ASN A 548 -11.62 -11.36 -1.83
N ASP A 549 -12.27 -10.26 -1.45
CA ASP A 549 -12.80 -10.08 -0.10
C ASP A 549 -14.08 -10.87 0.19
N SER A 550 -14.59 -11.56 -0.83
CA SER A 550 -15.67 -12.53 -0.69
C SER A 550 -15.20 -13.96 -0.64
N LEU A 551 -13.93 -14.15 -0.30
CA LEU A 551 -13.41 -15.43 0.13
C LEU A 551 -13.40 -16.43 -1.03
N GLN A 552 -13.25 -15.91 -2.24
CA GLN A 552 -12.93 -16.67 -3.43
C GLN A 552 -11.44 -16.53 -3.71
N VAL A 553 -10.75 -17.66 -3.80
CA VAL A 553 -9.35 -17.76 -4.23
C VAL A 553 -9.36 -18.24 -5.66
N PHE A 554 -8.61 -17.57 -6.53
CA PHE A 554 -8.38 -18.01 -7.90
C PHE A 554 -6.92 -18.44 -8.04
N ALA A 555 -6.70 -19.48 -8.83
CA ALA A 555 -5.39 -20.03 -9.12
C ALA A 555 -5.18 -20.08 -10.64
N LEU A 556 -4.03 -19.59 -11.09
CA LEU A 556 -3.53 -19.76 -12.45
C LEU A 556 -2.33 -20.69 -12.41
N ASP A 557 -2.51 -21.89 -12.94
CA ASP A 557 -1.51 -22.94 -12.94
C ASP A 557 -0.94 -23.09 -14.36
N ALA A 558 0.24 -22.48 -14.54
CA ALA A 558 0.95 -22.48 -15.81
C ALA A 558 1.45 -23.87 -16.22
N VAL A 559 1.83 -24.71 -15.25
CA VAL A 559 2.44 -26.01 -15.48
C VAL A 559 1.38 -27.01 -15.94
N ASN A 560 0.24 -27.03 -15.26
CA ASN A 560 -0.90 -27.87 -15.62
C ASN A 560 -1.84 -27.22 -16.65
N ASN A 561 -1.52 -25.99 -17.09
CA ASN A 561 -2.24 -25.20 -18.08
C ASN A 561 -3.75 -25.07 -17.76
N LEU A 562 -4.08 -24.71 -16.51
CA LEU A 562 -5.46 -24.54 -16.05
C LEU A 562 -5.65 -23.26 -15.21
N VAL A 563 -6.91 -22.86 -15.07
CA VAL A 563 -7.40 -21.86 -14.12
C VAL A 563 -8.41 -22.52 -13.21
N ALA A 564 -8.31 -22.31 -11.90
CA ALA A 564 -9.23 -22.86 -10.91
C ALA A 564 -9.75 -21.77 -9.95
N GLY A 565 -10.95 -21.95 -9.42
CA GLY A 565 -11.53 -21.09 -8.40
C GLY A 565 -11.99 -21.88 -7.19
N PHE A 566 -11.85 -21.31 -5.99
CA PHE A 566 -12.16 -21.97 -4.73
C PHE A 566 -12.95 -21.04 -3.80
N SER A 567 -14.03 -21.51 -3.20
CA SER A 567 -14.78 -20.79 -2.15
C SER A 567 -14.32 -21.21 -0.76
N THR A 568 -14.23 -20.28 0.18
CA THR A 568 -13.68 -20.53 1.54
C THR A 568 -14.64 -20.21 2.70
N GLY A 569 -15.94 -20.03 2.41
CA GLY A 569 -16.94 -19.53 3.36
C GLY A 569 -17.38 -20.47 4.50
N ASN A 570 -17.11 -21.77 4.46
CA ASN A 570 -17.73 -22.76 5.36
C ASN A 570 -16.73 -23.63 6.16
N GLN A 571 -15.62 -23.07 6.66
CA GLN A 571 -14.47 -23.79 7.28
C GLN A 571 -13.75 -24.79 6.35
N TYR A 572 -14.42 -25.28 5.31
CA TYR A 572 -13.87 -26.11 4.26
C TYR A 572 -13.74 -25.30 2.97
N MET A 573 -12.65 -25.52 2.25
CA MET A 573 -12.49 -25.01 0.90
C MET A 573 -13.16 -25.96 -0.10
N ARG A 574 -13.93 -25.39 -1.03
CA ARG A 574 -14.57 -26.13 -2.12
C ARG A 574 -14.13 -25.57 -3.46
N ASN A 575 -13.77 -26.46 -4.38
CA ASN A 575 -13.58 -26.09 -5.78
C ASN A 575 -14.92 -25.61 -6.36
N THR A 576 -14.86 -24.48 -7.06
CA THR A 576 -16.02 -23.83 -7.69
C THR A 576 -16.01 -23.96 -9.21
N PHE A 577 -14.82 -23.98 -9.83
CA PHE A 577 -14.64 -24.24 -11.26
C PHE A 577 -13.20 -24.62 -11.57
N VAL A 578 -13.01 -25.33 -12.68
CA VAL A 578 -11.71 -25.58 -13.31
C VAL A 578 -11.89 -25.41 -14.82
N THR A 579 -10.98 -24.70 -15.48
CA THR A 579 -11.05 -24.44 -16.91
C THR A 579 -9.65 -24.45 -17.49
N THR A 580 -9.51 -25.04 -18.67
CA THR A 580 -8.30 -24.98 -19.48
C THR A 580 -8.52 -24.05 -20.67
N PRO A 581 -7.47 -23.42 -21.23
CA PRO A 581 -7.61 -22.63 -22.44
C PRO A 581 -8.07 -23.50 -23.61
N ALA A 582 -8.81 -22.90 -24.55
CA ALA A 582 -9.03 -23.52 -25.85
C ALA A 582 -7.68 -23.77 -26.56
N SER A 583 -7.61 -24.82 -27.38
CA SER A 583 -6.38 -25.28 -28.05
C SER A 583 -5.57 -24.14 -28.68
N GLY A 584 -4.31 -23.96 -28.24
CA GLY A 584 -3.34 -23.01 -28.82
C GLY A 584 -2.86 -21.89 -27.88
N ALA A 585 -3.59 -21.57 -26.81
CA ALA A 585 -3.13 -20.62 -25.80
C ALA A 585 -2.36 -21.34 -24.68
N SER A 586 -1.10 -20.97 -24.44
CA SER A 586 -0.28 -21.47 -23.33
C SER A 586 -0.38 -20.51 -22.15
N LEU A 587 -0.72 -21.04 -20.97
CA LEU A 587 -0.76 -20.29 -19.72
C LEU A 587 0.63 -20.12 -19.07
N ASN A 588 1.73 -20.06 -19.83
CA ASN A 588 3.08 -19.87 -19.29
C ASN A 588 3.30 -18.44 -18.74
N PHE A 589 2.54 -18.10 -17.69
CA PHE A 589 2.53 -16.83 -16.98
C PHE A 589 3.20 -17.05 -15.63
N ARG A 590 4.31 -16.36 -15.37
CA ARG A 590 5.16 -16.66 -14.20
C ARG A 590 5.00 -15.70 -13.02
N LYS A 591 4.41 -14.51 -13.19
CA LYS A 591 4.40 -13.51 -12.11
C LYS A 591 3.18 -12.61 -11.94
N ASN A 592 2.28 -12.48 -12.93
CA ASN A 592 1.17 -11.53 -12.77
C ASN A 592 -0.19 -12.10 -13.17
N ILE A 593 -1.10 -12.08 -12.21
CA ILE A 593 -2.53 -12.27 -12.35
C ILE A 593 -3.23 -11.15 -11.62
N VAL A 594 -4.14 -10.42 -12.26
CA VAL A 594 -4.80 -9.25 -11.66
C VAL A 594 -6.31 -9.36 -11.83
N LEU A 595 -7.05 -9.29 -10.75
CA LEU A 595 -8.51 -9.24 -10.68
C LEU A 595 -8.98 -7.79 -10.81
N ALA A 596 -9.72 -7.48 -11.87
CA ALA A 596 -10.40 -6.20 -11.98
C ALA A 596 -11.61 -6.13 -11.02
N PRO A 597 -12.10 -4.93 -10.68
CA PRO A 597 -13.31 -4.72 -9.88
C PRO A 597 -14.55 -5.48 -10.35
N ASP A 598 -14.65 -5.71 -11.66
CA ASP A 598 -15.72 -6.47 -12.26
C ASP A 598 -15.55 -7.99 -12.13
N GLY A 599 -14.50 -8.45 -11.46
CA GLY A 599 -14.21 -9.86 -11.25
C GLY A 599 -13.54 -10.56 -12.43
N THR A 600 -13.10 -9.83 -13.46
CA THR A 600 -12.29 -10.38 -14.55
C THR A 600 -10.84 -10.57 -14.10
N LEU A 601 -10.25 -11.74 -14.31
CA LEU A 601 -8.82 -11.95 -14.08
C LEU A 601 -8.05 -11.69 -15.38
N TYR A 602 -7.01 -10.88 -15.30
CA TYR A 602 -6.10 -10.60 -16.41
C TYR A 602 -4.75 -11.23 -16.12
N SER A 603 -4.10 -11.73 -17.18
CA SER A 603 -2.70 -12.14 -17.13
C SER A 603 -2.05 -11.92 -18.49
N ALA A 604 -0.75 -11.64 -18.49
CA ALA A 604 0.00 -11.35 -19.71
C ALA A 604 1.34 -12.08 -19.74
N ASN A 605 1.73 -12.55 -20.92
CA ASN A 605 3.07 -13.01 -21.26
C ASN A 605 3.56 -12.20 -22.46
N ASN A 606 4.76 -12.51 -22.98
CA ASN A 606 5.34 -11.74 -24.07
C ASN A 606 4.48 -11.73 -25.36
N ASN A 607 3.57 -12.68 -25.53
CA ASN A 607 2.78 -12.83 -26.75
C ASN A 607 1.31 -12.43 -26.57
N TRP A 608 0.74 -12.68 -25.39
CA TRP A 608 -0.70 -12.68 -25.18
C TRP A 608 -1.06 -11.95 -23.89
N LEU A 609 -2.07 -11.09 -23.96
CA LEU A 609 -2.90 -10.70 -22.83
C LEU A 609 -4.16 -11.55 -22.85
N ILE A 610 -4.42 -12.27 -21.76
CA ILE A 610 -5.65 -13.06 -21.59
C ILE A 610 -6.58 -12.41 -20.57
N ALA A 611 -7.87 -12.67 -20.71
CA ALA A 611 -8.90 -12.33 -19.74
C ALA A 611 -9.68 -13.60 -19.38
N VAL A 612 -9.79 -13.89 -18.09
CA VAL A 612 -10.66 -14.95 -17.56
C VAL A 612 -11.90 -14.27 -17.01
N LYS A 613 -13.02 -14.46 -17.72
CA LYS A 613 -14.29 -13.81 -17.42
C LYS A 613 -15.27 -14.82 -16.82
N THR A 614 -16.03 -14.39 -15.83
CA THR A 614 -17.12 -15.19 -15.26
C THR A 614 -18.20 -15.42 -16.31
N THR A 615 -18.55 -16.68 -16.58
CA THR A 615 -19.67 -17.06 -17.46
C THR A 615 -20.90 -17.54 -16.66
N LYS A 616 -20.71 -17.95 -15.40
CA LYS A 616 -21.78 -18.38 -14.51
C LYS A 616 -21.44 -18.16 -13.05
N VAL A 617 -22.45 -17.86 -12.24
CA VAL A 617 -22.36 -17.78 -10.77
C VAL A 617 -23.35 -18.74 -10.10
N ASN A 618 -23.28 -18.87 -8.78
CA ASN A 618 -24.19 -19.70 -7.98
C ASN A 618 -25.51 -18.99 -7.59
N THR A 619 -25.79 -17.81 -8.14
CA THR A 619 -26.99 -17.00 -7.84
C THR A 619 -27.76 -16.75 -9.12
N ASP A 620 -29.04 -17.13 -9.17
CA ASP A 620 -29.85 -16.95 -10.37
C ASP A 620 -30.54 -15.59 -10.42
N THR A 621 -31.19 -15.19 -9.33
CA THR A 621 -31.85 -13.88 -9.18
C THR A 621 -31.39 -13.23 -7.90
N LEU A 622 -31.26 -11.90 -7.93
CA LEU A 622 -30.79 -11.10 -6.80
C LEU A 622 -31.64 -9.85 -6.63
N ASP A 623 -32.23 -9.68 -5.44
CA ASP A 623 -32.95 -8.46 -5.07
C ASP A 623 -32.08 -7.60 -4.15
N LEU A 624 -31.77 -6.39 -4.61
CA LEU A 624 -30.96 -5.39 -3.91
C LEU A 624 -31.86 -4.28 -3.37
N THR A 625 -32.04 -4.27 -2.06
CA THR A 625 -32.68 -3.17 -1.32
C THR A 625 -31.67 -2.16 -0.77
N ALA A 626 -30.39 -2.55 -0.74
CA ALA A 626 -29.27 -1.69 -0.36
C ALA A 626 -28.02 -2.09 -1.17
N ILE A 627 -27.35 -1.11 -1.75
CA ILE A 627 -26.11 -1.30 -2.51
C ILE A 627 -24.94 -0.93 -1.60
N LYS A 628 -24.04 -1.89 -1.41
CA LYS A 628 -22.82 -1.75 -0.64
C LYS A 628 -21.69 -1.26 -1.52
N ASN A 629 -20.73 -0.65 -0.85
CA ASN A 629 -19.52 -0.12 -1.45
C ASN A 629 -18.51 -1.21 -1.80
N ASN A 630 -17.65 -0.97 -2.81
CA ASN A 630 -16.71 -1.94 -3.39
C ASN A 630 -17.34 -3.33 -3.50
N THR A 631 -18.55 -3.40 -4.06
CA THR A 631 -19.28 -4.67 -4.18
C THR A 631 -19.63 -4.94 -5.63
N LEU A 632 -19.27 -6.13 -6.08
CA LEU A 632 -19.69 -6.76 -7.31
C LEU A 632 -20.95 -7.59 -7.05
N TYR A 633 -22.04 -7.18 -7.68
CA TYR A 633 -23.31 -7.88 -7.65
C TYR A 633 -23.49 -8.67 -8.93
N ARG A 634 -23.74 -9.97 -8.81
CA ARG A 634 -23.86 -10.93 -9.90
C ARG A 634 -25.06 -11.84 -9.72
N ALA A 635 -25.80 -12.05 -10.81
CA ALA A 635 -26.88 -13.04 -10.89
C ALA A 635 -27.08 -13.55 -12.32
N ASN A 636 -27.23 -14.87 -12.52
CA ASN A 636 -27.37 -15.53 -13.83
C ASN A 636 -28.50 -14.94 -14.68
N ASN A 637 -29.64 -14.61 -14.07
CA ASN A 637 -30.85 -14.19 -14.79
C ASN A 637 -31.21 -12.73 -14.53
N GLN A 638 -31.35 -12.30 -13.28
CA GLN A 638 -31.91 -10.98 -12.99
C GLN A 638 -31.30 -10.37 -11.73
N VAL A 639 -30.98 -9.07 -11.79
CA VAL A 639 -30.74 -8.24 -10.59
C VAL A 639 -31.81 -7.16 -10.50
N ASN A 640 -32.60 -7.15 -9.44
CA ASN A 640 -33.58 -6.11 -9.17
C ASN A 640 -33.01 -5.12 -8.15
N VAL A 641 -33.06 -3.82 -8.46
CA VAL A 641 -32.46 -2.77 -7.64
C VAL A 641 -33.56 -1.82 -7.16
N SER A 642 -33.58 -1.53 -5.86
CA SER A 642 -34.51 -0.60 -5.24
C SER A 642 -33.81 0.26 -4.18
N GLY A 643 -34.50 1.31 -3.71
CA GLY A 643 -33.99 2.21 -2.66
C GLY A 643 -33.09 3.33 -3.16
N THR A 644 -32.30 3.90 -2.25
CA THR A 644 -31.40 5.03 -2.51
C THR A 644 -29.95 4.58 -2.40
N VAL A 645 -29.15 4.90 -3.41
CA VAL A 645 -27.70 4.67 -3.42
C VAL A 645 -26.99 5.89 -2.88
N MET A 646 -26.30 5.72 -1.75
CA MET A 646 -25.57 6.80 -1.10
C MET A 646 -24.39 7.28 -1.95
N ASN A 647 -24.04 8.56 -1.82
CA ASN A 647 -22.95 9.19 -2.57
C ASN A 647 -21.55 8.59 -2.31
N THR A 648 -21.42 7.72 -1.31
CA THR A 648 -20.19 7.01 -1.00
C THR A 648 -20.05 5.72 -1.81
N VAL A 649 -21.09 5.20 -2.46
CA VAL A 649 -21.08 3.87 -3.07
C VAL A 649 -20.32 3.83 -4.39
N ASN A 650 -19.46 2.83 -4.54
CA ASN A 650 -18.91 2.31 -5.79
C ASN A 650 -19.29 0.84 -5.92
N ALA A 651 -20.11 0.49 -6.91
CA ALA A 651 -20.53 -0.89 -7.12
C ALA A 651 -20.57 -1.26 -8.60
N VAL A 652 -20.32 -2.53 -8.88
CA VAL A 652 -20.52 -3.14 -10.20
C VAL A 652 -21.73 -4.05 -10.10
N ILE A 653 -22.71 -3.88 -10.98
CA ILE A 653 -23.90 -4.73 -11.05
C ILE A 653 -23.90 -5.41 -12.41
N SER A 654 -23.86 -6.73 -12.40
CA SER A 654 -23.76 -7.59 -13.57
C SER A 654 -24.88 -8.63 -13.52
N SER A 655 -25.57 -8.82 -14.64
CA SER A 655 -26.58 -9.87 -14.77
C SER A 655 -26.50 -10.54 -16.13
N GLY A 656 -26.64 -11.86 -16.14
CA GLY A 656 -26.67 -12.65 -17.38
C GLY A 656 -27.92 -12.42 -18.23
N GLY A 657 -29.04 -12.02 -17.62
CA GLY A 657 -30.30 -11.69 -18.31
C GLY A 657 -30.65 -10.21 -18.27
N GLY A 658 -30.93 -9.65 -17.08
CA GLY A 658 -31.44 -8.29 -16.95
C GLY A 658 -31.17 -7.59 -15.62
N ILE A 659 -31.12 -6.26 -15.65
CA ILE A 659 -31.03 -5.39 -14.47
C ILE A 659 -32.29 -4.53 -14.44
N GLY A 660 -33.14 -4.73 -13.43
CA GLY A 660 -34.42 -4.03 -13.26
C GLY A 660 -34.35 -3.00 -12.15
N PHE A 661 -34.75 -1.76 -12.43
CA PHE A 661 -34.86 -0.71 -11.42
C PHE A 661 -36.31 -0.56 -10.97
N GLN A 662 -36.55 -0.70 -9.67
CA GLN A 662 -37.87 -0.57 -9.07
C GLN A 662 -38.28 0.91 -8.96
N ASN A 663 -39.59 1.16 -8.88
CA ASN A 663 -40.11 2.50 -8.69
C ASN A 663 -39.52 3.15 -7.41
N GLY A 664 -39.08 4.41 -7.53
CA GLY A 664 -38.43 5.13 -6.43
C GLY A 664 -36.92 4.88 -6.28
N PHE A 665 -36.29 4.12 -7.18
CA PHE A 665 -34.83 4.00 -7.19
C PHE A 665 -34.16 5.37 -7.42
N THR A 666 -33.22 5.74 -6.55
CA THR A 666 -32.51 7.01 -6.60
C THR A 666 -31.01 6.83 -6.36
N VAL A 667 -30.20 7.70 -6.96
CA VAL A 667 -28.75 7.71 -6.81
C VAL A 667 -28.33 9.11 -6.36
N GLU A 668 -27.66 9.19 -5.22
CA GLU A 668 -27.15 10.46 -4.72
C GLU A 668 -25.95 10.94 -5.57
N PRO A 669 -25.82 12.26 -5.82
CA PRO A 669 -24.66 12.82 -6.51
C PRO A 669 -23.35 12.42 -5.82
N GLY A 670 -22.46 11.78 -6.58
CA GLY A 670 -21.16 11.30 -6.10
C GLY A 670 -21.02 9.78 -6.14
N ALA A 671 -22.13 9.01 -6.10
CA ALA A 671 -22.08 7.57 -6.22
C ALA A 671 -21.60 7.12 -7.62
N LYS A 672 -20.95 5.96 -7.68
CA LYS A 672 -20.53 5.28 -8.91
C LYS A 672 -21.20 3.92 -9.02
N LEU A 673 -22.02 3.73 -10.05
CA LEU A 673 -22.62 2.44 -10.38
C LEU A 673 -22.23 2.06 -11.79
N SER A 674 -21.58 0.90 -11.93
CA SER A 674 -21.24 0.33 -13.23
C SER A 674 -22.20 -0.82 -13.53
N PHE A 675 -22.88 -0.76 -14.67
CA PHE A 675 -23.80 -1.81 -15.09
C PHE A 675 -23.18 -2.60 -16.24
N GLN A 676 -23.07 -3.91 -16.06
CA GLN A 676 -22.46 -4.79 -17.06
C GLN A 676 -23.48 -5.81 -17.57
N PRO A 677 -23.79 -5.79 -18.88
CA PRO A 677 -24.70 -6.75 -19.46
C PRO A 677 -24.02 -8.10 -19.70
N GLY A 678 -24.68 -9.17 -19.28
CA GLY A 678 -24.36 -10.54 -19.68
C GLY A 678 -23.19 -11.17 -18.94
N PHE A 679 -23.28 -12.49 -18.81
CA PHE A 679 -22.14 -13.37 -18.78
C PHE A 679 -22.03 -13.92 -20.21
N LYS A 680 -21.09 -13.45 -21.03
CA LYS A 680 -20.84 -14.04 -22.35
C LYS A 680 -19.74 -15.07 -22.25
#